data_AF-A0AAN9C364-F1
#
_entry.id   AF-A0AAN9C364-F1
#
_cell.length_a   1.000
_cell.length_b   1.000
_cell.length_c   1.000
_cell.angle_alpha   90.00
_cell.angle_beta   90.00
_cell.angle_gamma   90.00
#
_symmetry.space_group_name_H-M   'P 1'
#
loop_
_entity.id
_entity.type
_entity.pdbx_description
1 polymer ?
#
loop_
_entity_poly.entity_id
_entity_poly.type
_entity_poly.pdbx_seq_one_letter_code
_entity_poly.pdbx_strand_id
1 'polypeptide(L)'
;MDGHSQSRERHSKLDLVDKLKTEIIEENKEEALSLISQLDGNSLEIFEKNTNDGERIVMDILHNAAVCSKHPEILEKLVERFPDLLTMARTETCTETCTETFKGLTVLHTLVSNGDTETVKRVMALASIEEREKLLSTCYTGSMFKGMAMVGQLPLTIAALTMDREMVLLLAKECKADLKQKNSRGDNVLHSIIWYSNFYPEKEEDLRQIMEFLHDEFIEKLVAGPPGAVWFTEDDMGFTPLKLAARLCHAKLFNFILNIKGVYCHLNEHHGMFDHPSYDITEIDSAATCPANKQPESVQALRNQVAPAGEPGENSGTSNGKVGGCLSDWHGDKSVLEILYELAPEKSIPILKHPVVRNVLEAKFWNYFRWSVCCLFYFAMMISLPIFFASSKIQVMCYKLLSEQIATSDPSKCPFWYFYVVPEIQVLTASIGIVCFSVITLLSEIPRCQKGSHRTRHWMFRLSLVGYAICLTASSIWYWFGGTADYLLIIGVLLGIPSVIFFFRPYEGFSFFFVILHRVLLGDMFRFAFLMAYALLFSSLTMTIVFARFDGHSPTEFRDIFRSSITMFRLLIGLTEADVLYDAPEPWLAIILFGMFVLIAHVLLLNALIAQMTHTIANISQDLEFYFMRERLSVYLFIEASLPSSSARGVGKAMSTGRFVRKIEPDLSLGLSHGIVKSLFLMLMSLNWSIQRRVILLCAAVRNSFRNLR
;
A
#
# COMPACT_ATOMS: atom_id res chain seq x y z
N MET A 1 10.66 -72.79 2.69
CA MET A 1 9.39 -72.93 1.94
C MET A 1 8.39 -71.83 2.29
N ASP A 2 8.71 -70.92 3.22
CA ASP A 2 7.77 -69.91 3.73
C ASP A 2 7.61 -68.65 2.85
N GLY A 3 8.50 -68.42 1.88
CA GLY A 3 8.40 -67.25 0.97
C GLY A 3 7.35 -67.41 -0.14
N HIS A 4 7.08 -68.62 -0.61
CA HIS A 4 6.14 -68.86 -1.72
C HIS A 4 4.68 -68.85 -1.27
N SER A 5 4.37 -69.33 -0.05
CA SER A 5 3.02 -69.26 0.55
C SER A 5 2.62 -67.81 0.85
N GLN A 6 3.53 -67.00 1.40
CA GLN A 6 3.28 -65.58 1.66
C GLN A 6 3.04 -64.77 0.39
N SER A 7 3.70 -65.08 -0.73
CA SER A 7 3.47 -64.34 -2.00
C SER A 7 2.10 -64.63 -2.63
N ARG A 8 1.61 -65.88 -2.52
CA ARG A 8 0.29 -66.29 -3.04
C ARG A 8 -0.85 -65.70 -2.22
N GLU A 9 -0.68 -65.68 -0.90
CA GLU A 9 -1.65 -65.06 0.00
C GLU A 9 -1.74 -63.54 -0.23
N ARG A 10 -0.63 -62.87 -0.56
CA ARG A 10 -0.62 -61.46 -0.96
C ARG A 10 -1.36 -61.21 -2.26
N HIS A 11 -1.12 -61.99 -3.32
CA HIS A 11 -1.83 -61.82 -4.59
C HIS A 11 -3.34 -62.00 -4.43
N SER A 12 -3.77 -63.00 -3.65
CA SER A 12 -5.20 -63.21 -3.36
C SER A 12 -5.82 -62.05 -2.57
N LYS A 13 -5.07 -61.41 -1.67
CA LYS A 13 -5.52 -60.24 -0.91
C LYS A 13 -5.55 -58.96 -1.76
N LEU A 14 -4.61 -58.79 -2.70
CA LEU A 14 -4.62 -57.68 -3.66
C LEU A 14 -5.82 -57.78 -4.62
N ASP A 15 -6.13 -58.97 -5.12
CA ASP A 15 -7.29 -59.22 -5.99
C ASP A 15 -8.62 -58.92 -5.26
N LEU A 16 -8.71 -59.20 -3.95
CA LEU A 16 -9.87 -58.84 -3.13
C LEU A 16 -10.04 -57.32 -2.98
N VAL A 17 -8.93 -56.61 -2.82
CA VAL A 17 -8.88 -55.15 -2.67
C VAL A 17 -9.22 -54.44 -3.99
N ASP A 18 -8.74 -54.96 -5.12
CA ASP A 18 -9.12 -54.46 -6.45
C ASP A 18 -10.59 -54.73 -6.78
N LYS A 19 -11.12 -55.91 -6.39
CA LYS A 19 -12.56 -56.19 -6.48
C LYS A 19 -13.39 -55.27 -5.60
N LEU A 20 -12.97 -55.03 -4.37
CA LEU A 20 -13.65 -54.07 -3.48
C LEU A 20 -13.68 -52.68 -4.11
N LYS A 21 -12.57 -52.25 -4.73
CA LYS A 21 -12.51 -50.97 -5.44
C LYS A 21 -13.48 -50.92 -6.62
N THR A 22 -13.59 -51.97 -7.43
CA THR A 22 -14.55 -52.01 -8.55
C THR A 22 -15.99 -51.99 -8.05
N GLU A 23 -16.33 -52.79 -7.02
CA GLU A 23 -17.70 -52.81 -6.46
C GLU A 23 -18.10 -51.47 -5.83
N ILE A 24 -17.15 -50.74 -5.22
CA ILE A 24 -17.40 -49.38 -4.70
C ILE A 24 -17.67 -48.40 -5.86
N ILE A 25 -16.93 -48.52 -6.97
CA ILE A 25 -17.14 -47.69 -8.17
C ILE A 25 -18.46 -48.03 -8.86
N GLU A 26 -18.85 -49.30 -8.86
CA GLU A 26 -20.11 -49.80 -9.44
C GLU A 26 -21.32 -49.60 -8.49
N GLU A 27 -21.09 -49.02 -7.30
CA GLU A 27 -22.11 -48.69 -6.28
C GLU A 27 -22.88 -49.92 -5.72
N ASN A 28 -22.29 -51.11 -5.74
CA ASN A 28 -22.94 -52.34 -5.25
C ASN A 28 -22.79 -52.52 -3.73
N LYS A 29 -23.82 -52.09 -2.99
CA LYS A 29 -23.81 -52.07 -1.50
C LYS A 29 -23.58 -53.44 -0.86
N GLU A 30 -24.32 -54.47 -1.28
CA GLU A 30 -24.33 -55.77 -0.60
C GLU A 30 -23.00 -56.50 -0.76
N GLU A 31 -22.45 -56.49 -1.98
CA GLU A 31 -21.16 -57.11 -2.28
C GLU A 31 -20.00 -56.37 -1.61
N ALA A 32 -20.00 -55.03 -1.65
CA ALA A 32 -18.98 -54.23 -0.97
C ALA A 32 -18.95 -54.49 0.55
N LEU A 33 -20.12 -54.53 1.21
CA LEU A 33 -20.20 -54.83 2.65
C LEU A 33 -19.75 -56.26 2.97
N SER A 34 -20.07 -57.22 2.11
CA SER A 34 -19.61 -58.60 2.26
C SER A 34 -18.08 -58.71 2.15
N LEU A 35 -17.47 -58.01 1.19
CA LEU A 35 -16.02 -57.97 0.98
C LEU A 35 -15.30 -57.25 2.13
N ILE A 36 -15.90 -56.18 2.68
CA ILE A 36 -15.38 -55.51 3.88
C ILE A 36 -15.38 -56.44 5.09
N SER A 37 -16.44 -57.23 5.26
CA SER A 37 -16.51 -58.20 6.37
C SER A 37 -15.47 -59.33 6.28
N GLN A 38 -14.99 -59.63 5.07
CA GLN A 38 -13.94 -60.63 4.82
C GLN A 38 -12.52 -60.09 5.08
N LEU A 39 -12.35 -58.77 5.25
CA LEU A 39 -11.09 -58.14 5.58
C LEU A 39 -10.85 -58.19 7.11
N ASP A 40 -9.91 -59.04 7.56
CA ASP A 40 -9.52 -59.07 8.96
C ASP A 40 -8.74 -57.82 9.38
N GLY A 41 -8.98 -57.29 10.59
CA GLY A 41 -8.31 -56.09 11.11
C GLY A 41 -6.78 -56.24 11.18
N ASN A 42 -6.27 -57.46 11.37
CA ASN A 42 -4.83 -57.78 11.34
C ASN A 42 -4.29 -58.07 9.92
N SER A 43 -5.14 -58.06 8.87
CA SER A 43 -4.69 -58.29 7.50
C SER A 43 -3.84 -57.15 6.97
N LEU A 44 -3.99 -55.97 7.55
CA LEU A 44 -3.24 -54.77 7.19
C LEU A 44 -1.89 -54.63 7.89
N GLU A 45 -1.62 -55.39 8.96
CA GLU A 45 -0.24 -55.54 9.48
C GLU A 45 0.70 -56.20 8.44
N ILE A 46 0.14 -56.95 7.48
CA ILE A 46 0.89 -57.53 6.34
C ILE A 46 1.23 -56.43 5.30
N PHE A 47 0.42 -55.38 5.22
CA PHE A 47 0.62 -54.21 4.38
C PHE A 47 1.46 -53.12 5.08
N GLU A 48 1.44 -53.03 6.41
CA GLU A 48 2.31 -52.17 7.24
C GLU A 48 3.77 -52.65 7.25
N LYS A 49 4.00 -53.97 7.19
CA LYS A 49 5.35 -54.53 7.34
C LYS A 49 6.30 -54.23 6.20
N ASN A 50 5.82 -53.72 5.06
CA ASN A 50 6.66 -53.21 3.99
C ASN A 50 5.92 -52.21 3.10
N THR A 51 6.48 -51.01 3.03
CA THR A 51 6.34 -49.98 1.97
C THR A 51 5.03 -49.19 1.91
N ASN A 52 5.18 -47.87 1.76
CA ASN A 52 4.18 -46.81 1.56
C ASN A 52 3.04 -47.10 0.56
N ASP A 53 3.07 -48.23 -0.15
CA ASP A 53 2.09 -48.64 -1.15
C ASP A 53 0.84 -49.29 -0.53
N GLY A 54 0.95 -49.97 0.62
CA GLY A 54 -0.19 -50.63 1.28
C GLY A 54 -1.20 -49.63 1.87
N GLU A 55 -0.71 -48.65 2.62
CA GLU A 55 -1.50 -47.54 3.17
C GLU A 55 -2.15 -46.71 2.04
N ARG A 56 -1.44 -46.54 0.92
CA ARG A 56 -1.91 -45.83 -0.28
C ARG A 56 -3.13 -46.50 -0.91
N ILE A 57 -3.15 -47.83 -1.01
CA ILE A 57 -4.27 -48.55 -1.64
C ILE A 57 -5.55 -48.43 -0.81
N VAL A 58 -5.44 -48.58 0.52
CA VAL A 58 -6.61 -48.43 1.40
C VAL A 58 -7.11 -46.99 1.45
N MET A 59 -6.20 -46.03 1.42
CA MET A 59 -6.54 -44.63 1.29
C MET A 59 -7.31 -44.32 0.00
N ASP A 60 -6.90 -44.87 -1.13
CA ASP A 60 -7.61 -44.74 -2.40
C ASP A 60 -9.03 -45.32 -2.32
N ILE A 61 -9.20 -46.45 -1.63
CA ILE A 61 -10.53 -47.04 -1.39
C ILE A 61 -11.40 -46.11 -0.54
N LEU A 62 -10.86 -45.53 0.54
CA LEU A 62 -11.61 -44.60 1.39
C LEU A 62 -12.03 -43.33 0.62
N HIS A 63 -11.15 -42.79 -0.23
CA HIS A 63 -11.49 -41.64 -1.06
C HIS A 63 -12.54 -41.98 -2.13
N ASN A 64 -12.43 -43.15 -2.79
CA ASN A 64 -13.44 -43.59 -3.76
C ASN A 64 -14.80 -43.83 -3.08
N ALA A 65 -14.81 -44.44 -1.90
CA ALA A 65 -16.01 -44.61 -1.10
C ALA A 65 -16.64 -43.27 -0.70
N ALA A 66 -15.83 -42.26 -0.35
CA ALA A 66 -16.31 -40.91 -0.06
C ALA A 66 -16.81 -40.14 -1.29
N VAL A 67 -16.30 -40.45 -2.48
CA VAL A 67 -16.83 -39.94 -3.76
C VAL A 67 -18.21 -40.53 -4.05
N CYS A 68 -18.41 -41.81 -3.72
CA CYS A 68 -19.69 -42.51 -3.90
C CYS A 68 -20.68 -42.18 -2.76
N SER A 69 -21.33 -41.02 -2.82
CA SER A 69 -22.20 -40.47 -1.76
C SER A 69 -23.51 -41.24 -1.48
N LYS A 70 -23.84 -42.31 -2.23
CA LYS A 70 -25.14 -42.99 -2.09
C LYS A 70 -25.26 -43.94 -0.89
N HIS A 71 -24.13 -44.42 -0.35
CA HIS A 71 -24.11 -45.46 0.68
C HIS A 71 -23.15 -45.13 1.84
N PRO A 72 -23.57 -44.29 2.81
CA PRO A 72 -22.77 -43.94 3.99
C PRO A 72 -22.28 -45.15 4.80
N GLU A 73 -23.06 -46.22 4.78
CA GLU A 73 -22.81 -47.46 5.52
C GLU A 73 -21.50 -48.15 5.13
N ILE A 74 -21.09 -48.03 3.85
CA ILE A 74 -19.83 -48.61 3.36
C ILE A 74 -18.65 -47.89 4.01
N LEU A 75 -18.71 -46.56 4.05
CA LEU A 75 -17.66 -45.74 4.66
C LEU A 75 -17.62 -45.90 6.18
N GLU A 76 -18.78 -45.96 6.84
CA GLU A 76 -18.93 -46.24 8.26
C GLU A 76 -18.25 -47.57 8.64
N LYS A 77 -18.50 -48.65 7.88
CA LYS A 77 -17.89 -49.95 8.14
C LYS A 77 -16.38 -49.98 7.89
N LEU A 78 -15.90 -49.24 6.90
CA LEU A 78 -14.48 -49.08 6.63
C LEU A 78 -13.77 -48.32 7.75
N VAL A 79 -14.38 -47.24 8.24
CA VAL A 79 -13.83 -46.40 9.32
C VAL A 79 -13.84 -47.12 10.66
N GLU A 80 -14.90 -47.88 10.98
CA GLU A 80 -14.96 -48.73 12.19
C GLU A 80 -13.82 -49.74 12.23
N ARG A 81 -13.41 -50.24 11.06
CA ARG A 81 -12.38 -51.27 10.93
C ARG A 81 -10.97 -50.68 10.89
N PHE A 82 -10.81 -49.47 10.36
CA PHE A 82 -9.53 -48.81 10.15
C PHE A 82 -9.57 -47.34 10.61
N PRO A 83 -9.59 -47.07 11.94
CA PRO A 83 -9.64 -45.71 12.48
C PRO A 83 -8.38 -44.91 12.17
N ASP A 84 -7.19 -45.53 12.23
CA ASP A 84 -5.89 -44.86 12.08
C ASP A 84 -5.72 -44.19 10.68
N LEU A 85 -6.38 -44.74 9.66
CA LEU A 85 -6.31 -44.29 8.28
C LEU A 85 -7.14 -43.04 7.99
N LEU A 86 -8.07 -42.66 8.88
CA LEU A 86 -8.84 -41.41 8.75
C LEU A 86 -7.93 -40.20 8.71
N THR A 87 -6.90 -40.18 9.56
CA THR A 87 -6.03 -39.01 9.73
C THR A 87 -4.90 -38.92 8.71
N MET A 88 -4.77 -39.92 7.85
CA MET A 88 -3.75 -39.96 6.82
C MET A 88 -4.17 -39.05 5.66
N ALA A 89 -3.23 -38.23 5.18
CA ALA A 89 -3.47 -37.29 4.09
C ALA A 89 -2.78 -37.77 2.81
N ARG A 90 -3.42 -37.57 1.65
CA ARG A 90 -2.99 -38.20 0.39
C ARG A 90 -1.63 -37.64 0.02
N THR A 91 -0.63 -38.50 -0.14
CA THR A 91 0.73 -38.14 -0.57
C THR A 91 1.00 -38.76 -1.92
N GLU A 92 0.40 -38.23 -2.98
CA GLU A 92 0.79 -38.67 -4.32
C GLU A 92 2.15 -38.09 -4.68
N THR A 93 3.18 -38.92 -4.58
CA THR A 93 4.41 -38.80 -5.38
C THR A 93 4.22 -39.68 -6.62
N CYS A 94 3.75 -39.09 -7.72
CA CYS A 94 3.79 -39.76 -9.01
C CYS A 94 5.26 -39.93 -9.43
N THR A 95 5.68 -41.18 -9.64
CA THR A 95 6.97 -41.50 -10.24
C THR A 95 7.06 -40.89 -11.64
N GLU A 96 8.25 -40.34 -11.95
CA GLU A 96 8.74 -39.82 -13.24
C GLU A 96 8.52 -38.34 -13.58
N THR A 97 7.53 -37.63 -13.02
CA THR A 97 7.49 -36.15 -13.09
C THR A 97 7.03 -35.55 -11.77
N CYS A 98 7.89 -34.75 -11.15
CA CYS A 98 7.73 -34.25 -9.78
C CYS A 98 6.59 -33.22 -9.66
N THR A 99 5.35 -33.66 -9.48
CA THR A 99 4.26 -32.78 -9.00
C THR A 99 3.45 -33.49 -7.92
N GLU A 100 3.45 -32.91 -6.71
CA GLU A 100 2.62 -33.33 -5.57
C GLU A 100 1.13 -33.02 -5.85
N THR A 101 0.41 -33.90 -6.55
CA THR A 101 -0.93 -33.66 -7.11
C THR A 101 -2.02 -33.46 -6.07
N PHE A 102 -2.08 -34.33 -5.04
CA PHE A 102 -3.13 -34.33 -4.01
C PHE A 102 -2.63 -34.19 -2.57
N LYS A 103 -1.44 -33.61 -2.38
CA LYS A 103 -0.83 -33.45 -1.05
C LYS A 103 -1.78 -32.84 -0.02
N GLY A 104 -2.00 -33.54 1.08
CA GLY A 104 -2.82 -33.05 2.20
C GLY A 104 -4.32 -33.30 2.05
N LEU A 105 -4.78 -33.98 0.99
CA LEU A 105 -6.19 -34.31 0.83
C LEU A 105 -6.60 -35.37 1.85
N THR A 106 -7.60 -35.08 2.68
CA THR A 106 -8.21 -36.08 3.57
C THR A 106 -9.61 -36.42 3.07
N VAL A 107 -10.13 -37.56 3.54
CA VAL A 107 -11.48 -38.05 3.22
C VAL A 107 -12.54 -37.01 3.57
N LEU A 108 -12.33 -36.27 4.67
CA LEU A 108 -13.21 -35.18 5.09
C LEU A 108 -13.31 -34.06 4.03
N HIS A 109 -12.23 -33.73 3.32
CA HIS A 109 -12.27 -32.72 2.26
C HIS A 109 -13.18 -33.16 1.11
N THR A 110 -13.13 -34.44 0.73
CA THR A 110 -13.98 -35.02 -0.32
C THR A 110 -15.45 -35.02 0.09
N LEU A 111 -15.76 -35.46 1.31
CA LEU A 111 -17.13 -35.49 1.82
C LEU A 111 -17.74 -34.08 1.92
N VAL A 112 -16.96 -33.11 2.42
CA VAL A 112 -17.39 -31.71 2.51
C VAL A 112 -17.61 -31.12 1.12
N SER A 113 -16.75 -31.43 0.15
CA SER A 113 -16.94 -30.97 -1.23
C SER A 113 -18.18 -31.57 -1.91
N ASN A 114 -18.61 -32.76 -1.47
CA ASN A 114 -19.81 -33.43 -1.99
C ASN A 114 -21.12 -32.96 -1.33
N GLY A 115 -21.04 -32.23 -0.20
CA GLY A 115 -22.21 -31.73 0.51
C GLY A 115 -23.01 -32.79 1.28
N ASP A 116 -22.40 -33.93 1.61
CA ASP A 116 -23.09 -35.03 2.30
C ASP A 116 -22.97 -34.91 3.83
N THR A 117 -23.92 -34.19 4.43
CA THR A 117 -23.93 -33.88 5.87
C THR A 117 -24.12 -35.12 6.76
N GLU A 118 -24.94 -36.09 6.32
CA GLU A 118 -25.21 -37.33 7.05
C GLU A 118 -23.96 -38.21 7.15
N THR A 119 -23.23 -38.37 6.05
CA THR A 119 -21.98 -39.15 6.05
C THR A 119 -20.91 -38.48 6.90
N VAL A 120 -20.75 -37.15 6.82
CA VAL A 120 -19.80 -36.43 7.68
C VAL A 120 -20.17 -36.59 9.16
N LYS A 121 -21.46 -36.53 9.51
CA LYS A 121 -21.92 -36.73 10.90
C LYS A 121 -21.51 -38.10 11.44
N ARG A 122 -21.71 -39.16 10.65
CA ARG A 122 -21.36 -40.54 11.03
C ARG A 122 -19.86 -40.71 11.19
N VAL A 123 -19.07 -40.24 10.23
CA VAL A 123 -17.60 -40.32 10.26
C VAL A 123 -17.03 -39.56 11.46
N MET A 124 -17.53 -38.36 11.74
CA MET A 124 -17.06 -37.54 12.87
C MET A 124 -17.52 -38.09 14.23
N ALA A 125 -18.63 -38.83 14.28
CA ALA A 125 -19.06 -39.53 15.49
C ALA A 125 -18.13 -40.70 15.86
N LEU A 126 -17.58 -41.39 14.86
CA LEU A 126 -16.66 -42.52 15.03
C LEU A 126 -15.24 -42.09 15.40
N ALA A 127 -14.80 -40.93 14.93
CA ALA A 127 -13.46 -40.40 15.22
C ALA A 127 -13.29 -39.98 16.69
N SER A 128 -12.11 -40.24 17.26
CA SER A 128 -11.68 -39.72 18.56
C SER A 128 -11.46 -38.21 18.54
N ILE A 129 -11.33 -37.59 19.71
CA ILE A 129 -11.17 -36.13 19.82
C ILE A 129 -9.89 -35.64 19.11
N GLU A 130 -8.77 -36.36 19.29
CA GLU A 130 -7.47 -36.03 18.69
C GLU A 130 -7.51 -36.18 17.15
N GLU A 131 -8.17 -37.23 16.65
CA GLU A 131 -8.33 -37.45 15.21
C GLU A 131 -9.20 -36.36 14.57
N ARG A 132 -10.26 -35.90 15.25
CA ARG A 132 -11.09 -34.78 14.78
C ARG A 132 -10.29 -33.49 14.67
N GLU A 133 -9.49 -33.16 15.67
CA GLU A 133 -8.65 -31.96 15.63
C GLU A 133 -7.61 -32.04 14.50
N LYS A 134 -7.01 -33.22 14.29
CA LYS A 134 -6.07 -33.46 13.19
C LYS A 134 -6.75 -33.36 11.82
N LEU A 135 -7.95 -33.92 11.66
CA LEU A 135 -8.72 -33.86 10.42
C LEU A 135 -9.12 -32.43 10.05
N LEU A 136 -9.57 -31.66 11.04
CA LEU A 136 -9.98 -30.27 10.86
C LEU A 136 -8.80 -29.34 10.59
N SER A 137 -7.62 -29.66 11.13
CA SER A 137 -6.38 -28.88 10.97
C SER A 137 -5.56 -29.19 9.72
N THR A 138 -5.78 -30.33 9.09
CA THR A 138 -4.98 -30.74 7.92
C THR A 138 -5.30 -29.86 6.73
N CYS A 139 -4.26 -29.27 6.12
CA CYS A 139 -4.38 -28.39 4.97
C CYS A 139 -4.16 -29.14 3.64
N TYR A 140 -5.12 -29.02 2.72
CA TYR A 140 -5.00 -29.51 1.36
C TYR A 140 -4.14 -28.54 0.49
N THR A 141 -2.98 -29.00 0.00
CA THR A 141 -1.96 -28.16 -0.66
C THR A 141 -1.55 -28.64 -2.07
N GLY A 142 -2.18 -29.70 -2.58
CA GLY A 142 -1.84 -30.34 -3.85
C GLY A 142 -1.92 -29.44 -5.09
N SER A 143 -1.22 -29.80 -6.18
CA SER A 143 -1.21 -29.00 -7.42
C SER A 143 -2.56 -28.97 -8.14
N MET A 144 -3.40 -29.99 -8.00
CA MET A 144 -4.79 -29.98 -8.49
C MET A 144 -5.63 -28.93 -7.74
N PHE A 145 -5.35 -28.75 -6.45
CA PHE A 145 -5.94 -27.68 -5.66
C PHE A 145 -5.39 -26.30 -6.05
N LYS A 146 -4.09 -26.17 -6.34
CA LYS A 146 -3.52 -24.92 -6.89
C LYS A 146 -4.12 -24.54 -8.26
N GLY A 147 -4.61 -25.52 -9.02
CA GLY A 147 -5.31 -25.34 -10.30
C GLY A 147 -6.80 -25.06 -10.18
N MET A 148 -7.46 -25.48 -9.08
CA MET A 148 -8.83 -25.07 -8.74
C MET A 148 -8.77 -23.70 -8.06
N ALA A 149 -9.57 -22.72 -8.48
CA ALA A 149 -9.59 -21.41 -7.85
C ALA A 149 -10.24 -21.38 -6.44
N MET A 150 -10.27 -22.52 -5.74
CA MET A 150 -10.66 -22.60 -4.33
C MET A 150 -9.45 -22.30 -3.45
N VAL A 151 -9.57 -21.31 -2.58
CA VAL A 151 -8.49 -20.87 -1.66
C VAL A 151 -8.59 -21.55 -0.29
N GLY A 152 -9.67 -22.29 -0.04
CA GLY A 152 -9.96 -22.97 1.22
C GLY A 152 -9.23 -24.30 1.34
N GLN A 153 -8.11 -24.33 2.06
CA GLN A 153 -7.33 -25.54 2.30
C GLN A 153 -7.83 -26.38 3.48
N LEU A 154 -8.69 -25.81 4.32
CA LEU A 154 -9.23 -26.45 5.52
C LEU A 154 -10.67 -26.92 5.24
N PRO A 155 -11.15 -28.03 5.83
CA PRO A 155 -12.51 -28.52 5.61
C PRO A 155 -13.59 -27.47 5.90
N LEU A 156 -13.45 -26.71 7.00
CA LEU A 156 -14.38 -25.63 7.34
C LEU A 156 -14.39 -24.51 6.30
N THR A 157 -13.21 -24.17 5.75
CA THR A 157 -13.12 -23.16 4.69
C THR A 157 -13.78 -23.64 3.41
N ILE A 158 -13.64 -24.91 3.04
CA ILE A 158 -14.29 -25.47 1.85
C ILE A 158 -15.81 -25.43 2.02
N ALA A 159 -16.34 -25.86 3.17
CA ALA A 159 -17.78 -25.79 3.46
C ALA A 159 -18.34 -24.35 3.35
N ALA A 160 -17.58 -23.36 3.83
CA ALA A 160 -17.96 -21.95 3.70
C ALA A 160 -17.92 -21.46 2.24
N LEU A 161 -16.95 -21.92 1.44
CA LEU A 161 -16.82 -21.55 0.03
C LEU A 161 -17.85 -22.24 -0.87
N THR A 162 -18.32 -23.44 -0.50
CA THR A 162 -19.42 -24.14 -1.19
C THR A 162 -20.81 -23.59 -0.85
N MET A 163 -20.90 -22.62 0.08
CA MET A 163 -22.14 -22.02 0.58
C MET A 163 -23.08 -22.97 1.30
N ASP A 164 -22.56 -24.09 1.80
CA ASP A 164 -23.34 -25.08 2.52
C ASP A 164 -23.45 -24.69 4.00
N ARG A 165 -24.56 -24.04 4.36
CA ARG A 165 -24.84 -23.59 5.74
C ARG A 165 -24.98 -24.76 6.70
N GLU A 166 -25.55 -25.88 6.26
CA GLU A 166 -25.77 -27.05 7.12
C GLU A 166 -24.44 -27.72 7.45
N MET A 167 -23.55 -27.84 6.45
CA MET A 167 -22.19 -28.36 6.67
C MET A 167 -21.37 -27.44 7.59
N VAL A 168 -21.47 -26.12 7.41
CA VAL A 168 -20.82 -25.15 8.32
C VAL A 168 -21.34 -25.29 9.75
N LEU A 169 -22.65 -25.46 9.95
CA LEU A 169 -23.24 -25.72 11.26
C LEU A 169 -22.71 -27.00 11.89
N LEU A 170 -22.66 -28.08 11.14
CA LEU A 170 -22.17 -29.37 11.61
C LEU A 170 -20.70 -29.29 12.02
N LEU A 171 -19.84 -28.69 11.20
CA LEU A 171 -18.41 -28.60 11.46
C LEU A 171 -18.10 -27.64 12.63
N ALA A 172 -18.73 -26.46 12.67
CA ALA A 172 -18.43 -25.47 13.69
C ALA A 172 -19.12 -25.77 15.05
N LYS A 173 -20.36 -26.27 15.05
CA LYS A 173 -21.13 -26.52 16.29
C LYS A 173 -20.94 -27.93 16.84
N GLU A 174 -21.11 -28.96 16.01
CA GLU A 174 -21.05 -30.35 16.47
C GLU A 174 -19.60 -30.84 16.54
N CYS A 175 -18.79 -30.51 15.54
CA CYS A 175 -17.37 -30.94 15.47
C CYS A 175 -16.40 -29.97 16.17
N LYS A 176 -16.87 -28.83 16.67
CA LYS A 176 -16.08 -27.79 17.37
C LYS A 176 -14.86 -27.32 16.58
N ALA A 177 -14.98 -27.16 15.27
CA ALA A 177 -13.91 -26.61 14.45
C ALA A 177 -13.56 -25.17 14.88
N ASP A 178 -12.27 -24.88 15.05
CA ASP A 178 -11.81 -23.55 15.45
C ASP A 178 -11.85 -22.58 14.25
N LEU A 179 -12.63 -21.51 14.36
CA LEU A 179 -12.73 -20.46 13.36
C LEU A 179 -11.43 -19.64 13.22
N LYS A 180 -10.55 -19.68 14.22
CA LYS A 180 -9.24 -19.01 14.20
C LYS A 180 -8.17 -19.82 13.48
N GLN A 181 -8.47 -21.06 13.11
CA GLN A 181 -7.53 -21.92 12.43
C GLN A 181 -7.09 -21.32 11.11
N LYS A 182 -5.79 -21.37 10.87
CA LYS A 182 -5.13 -20.76 9.72
C LYS A 182 -4.70 -21.83 8.72
N ASN A 183 -4.80 -21.50 7.43
CA ASN A 183 -4.29 -22.31 6.35
C ASN A 183 -2.74 -22.16 6.21
N SER A 184 -2.14 -22.77 5.18
CA SER A 184 -0.69 -22.66 4.91
C SER A 184 -0.20 -21.27 4.49
N ARG A 185 -1.09 -20.31 4.25
CA ARG A 185 -0.80 -18.90 3.96
C ARG A 185 -1.09 -17.98 5.17
N GLY A 186 -1.49 -18.56 6.30
CA GLY A 186 -1.94 -17.81 7.47
C GLY A 186 -3.38 -17.29 7.38
N ASP A 187 -4.11 -17.57 6.30
CA ASP A 187 -5.50 -17.12 6.11
C ASP A 187 -6.44 -17.93 7.03
N ASN A 188 -7.32 -17.24 7.74
CA ASN A 188 -8.48 -17.87 8.37
C ASN A 188 -9.64 -18.05 7.36
N VAL A 189 -10.79 -18.52 7.84
CA VAL A 189 -12.02 -18.67 7.01
C VAL A 189 -12.45 -17.38 6.35
N LEU A 190 -12.40 -16.25 7.07
CA LEU A 190 -12.81 -14.94 6.57
C LEU A 190 -11.89 -14.42 5.45
N HIS A 191 -10.56 -14.57 5.61
CA HIS A 191 -9.60 -14.24 4.56
C HIS A 191 -9.82 -15.09 3.31
N SER A 192 -10.09 -16.38 3.48
CA SER A 192 -10.33 -17.30 2.37
C SER A 192 -11.59 -16.93 1.58
N ILE A 193 -12.67 -16.51 2.26
CA ILE A 193 -13.91 -16.00 1.63
C ILE A 193 -13.61 -14.74 0.80
N ILE A 194 -12.84 -13.80 1.35
CA ILE A 194 -12.45 -12.55 0.66
C ILE A 194 -11.53 -12.84 -0.54
N TRP A 195 -10.62 -13.80 -0.43
CA TRP A 195 -9.82 -14.24 -1.57
C TRP A 195 -10.70 -14.87 -2.65
N TYR A 196 -11.67 -15.69 -2.28
CA TYR A 196 -12.57 -16.33 -3.22
C TYR A 196 -13.45 -15.33 -3.98
N SER A 197 -13.89 -14.24 -3.34
CA SER A 197 -14.61 -13.16 -4.04
C SER A 197 -13.77 -12.42 -5.08
N ASN A 198 -12.43 -12.51 -5.00
CA ASN A 198 -11.54 -11.98 -6.03
C ASN A 198 -11.48 -12.88 -7.27
N PHE A 199 -11.63 -14.20 -7.10
CA PHE A 199 -11.66 -15.15 -8.21
C PHE A 199 -13.05 -15.24 -8.86
N TYR A 200 -14.11 -15.10 -8.06
CA TYR A 200 -15.51 -15.25 -8.48
C TYR A 200 -16.36 -14.05 -8.00
N PRO A 201 -16.25 -12.88 -8.66
CA PRO A 201 -16.97 -11.67 -8.25
C PRO A 201 -18.50 -11.79 -8.35
N GLU A 202 -19.01 -12.70 -9.18
CA GLU A 202 -20.45 -12.96 -9.32
C GLU A 202 -21.07 -13.60 -8.07
N LYS A 203 -20.29 -14.28 -7.23
CA LYS A 203 -20.74 -14.92 -5.98
C LYS A 203 -20.56 -14.03 -4.74
N GLU A 204 -20.20 -12.76 -4.92
CA GLU A 204 -19.90 -11.83 -3.81
C GLU A 204 -21.07 -11.71 -2.82
N GLU A 205 -22.32 -11.74 -3.29
CA GLU A 205 -23.51 -11.62 -2.43
C GLU A 205 -23.75 -12.87 -1.59
N ASP A 206 -23.52 -14.06 -2.15
CA ASP A 206 -23.61 -15.32 -1.43
C ASP A 206 -22.49 -15.42 -0.39
N LEU A 207 -21.28 -14.98 -0.75
CA LEU A 207 -20.12 -14.87 0.16
C LEU A 207 -20.41 -13.90 1.33
N ARG A 208 -21.12 -12.79 1.06
CA ARG A 208 -21.57 -11.87 2.09
C ARG A 208 -22.55 -12.56 3.05
N GLN A 209 -23.52 -13.31 2.54
CA GLN A 209 -24.52 -14.00 3.36
C GLN A 209 -23.90 -15.11 4.23
N ILE A 210 -22.96 -15.90 3.71
CA ILE A 210 -22.30 -16.92 4.53
C ILE A 210 -21.39 -16.29 5.59
N MET A 211 -20.76 -15.15 5.28
CA MET A 211 -19.96 -14.39 6.24
C MET A 211 -20.81 -13.78 7.36
N GLU A 212 -21.99 -13.27 7.03
CA GLU A 212 -23.03 -12.81 7.98
C GLU A 212 -23.50 -13.96 8.87
N PHE A 213 -23.81 -15.11 8.27
CA PHE A 213 -24.17 -16.31 9.00
C PHE A 213 -23.09 -16.77 9.99
N LEU A 214 -21.83 -16.81 9.57
CA LEU A 214 -20.69 -17.14 10.44
C LEU A 214 -20.56 -16.16 11.61
N HIS A 215 -20.85 -14.88 11.37
CA HIS A 215 -20.78 -13.86 12.40
C HIS A 215 -21.86 -14.03 13.46
N ASP A 216 -23.13 -14.06 13.04
CA ASP A 216 -24.30 -14.07 13.93
C ASP A 216 -24.40 -15.38 14.74
N GLU A 217 -24.10 -16.53 14.12
CA GLU A 217 -24.23 -17.82 14.79
C GLU A 217 -23.04 -18.17 15.70
N PHE A 218 -21.82 -17.78 15.34
CA PHE A 218 -20.63 -18.24 16.04
C PHE A 218 -19.83 -17.12 16.67
N ILE A 219 -19.53 -16.05 15.93
CA ILE A 219 -18.60 -15.00 16.39
C ILE A 219 -19.26 -14.10 17.45
N GLU A 220 -20.54 -13.80 17.33
CA GLU A 220 -21.30 -13.05 18.35
C GLU A 220 -21.56 -13.90 19.60
N LYS A 221 -21.92 -15.18 19.41
CA LYS A 221 -22.32 -16.11 20.49
C LYS A 221 -21.16 -16.82 21.19
N LEU A 222 -19.91 -16.60 20.78
CA LEU A 222 -18.72 -17.20 21.41
C LEU A 222 -18.51 -16.63 22.83
N VAL A 223 -19.09 -17.30 23.83
CA VAL A 223 -19.10 -16.95 25.26
C VAL A 223 -17.68 -16.93 25.90
N ALA A 224 -16.65 -17.46 25.24
CA ALA A 224 -15.32 -17.69 25.83
C ALA A 224 -14.18 -16.79 25.26
N GLY A 225 -14.47 -15.57 24.82
CA GLY A 225 -13.45 -14.58 24.42
C GLY A 225 -14.03 -13.19 24.17
N PRO A 226 -13.20 -12.15 23.92
CA PRO A 226 -13.72 -10.87 23.47
C PRO A 226 -14.46 -11.07 22.13
N PRO A 227 -15.68 -10.52 21.99
CA PRO A 227 -16.46 -10.65 20.76
C PRO A 227 -15.64 -10.15 19.57
N GLY A 228 -15.64 -10.92 18.48
CA GLY A 228 -14.97 -10.51 17.25
C GLY A 228 -13.46 -10.78 17.16
N ALA A 229 -12.84 -11.53 18.09
CA ALA A 229 -11.41 -11.85 18.03
C ALA A 229 -10.93 -12.44 16.68
N VAL A 230 -11.80 -13.15 15.96
CA VAL A 230 -11.51 -13.73 14.62
C VAL A 230 -11.34 -12.65 13.55
N TRP A 231 -11.99 -11.49 13.68
CA TRP A 231 -11.88 -10.36 12.75
C TRP A 231 -10.55 -9.61 12.88
N PHE A 232 -9.84 -9.77 13.99
CA PHE A 232 -8.56 -9.10 14.27
C PHE A 232 -7.36 -10.02 14.10
N THR A 233 -7.55 -11.28 13.67
CA THR A 233 -6.42 -12.17 13.36
C THR A 233 -5.78 -11.77 12.04
N GLU A 234 -4.45 -11.65 12.01
CA GLU A 234 -3.71 -11.32 10.79
C GLU A 234 -3.25 -12.58 10.03
N ASP A 235 -3.19 -12.51 8.70
CA ASP A 235 -2.55 -13.51 7.84
C ASP A 235 -1.00 -13.45 7.94
N ASP A 236 -0.28 -14.33 7.22
CA ASP A 236 1.19 -14.32 7.21
C ASP A 236 1.78 -13.03 6.59
N MET A 237 0.95 -12.25 5.88
CA MET A 237 1.31 -10.96 5.31
C MET A 237 0.99 -9.77 6.24
N GLY A 238 0.39 -10.00 7.41
CA GLY A 238 0.00 -8.96 8.37
C GLY A 238 -1.31 -8.22 8.01
N PHE A 239 -2.16 -8.82 7.17
CA PHE A 239 -3.50 -8.28 6.86
C PHE A 239 -4.56 -8.98 7.70
N THR A 240 -5.45 -8.19 8.28
CA THR A 240 -6.74 -8.65 8.83
C THR A 240 -7.75 -8.82 7.69
N PRO A 241 -8.91 -9.46 7.91
CA PRO A 241 -9.95 -9.55 6.90
C PRO A 241 -10.39 -8.18 6.38
N LEU A 242 -10.45 -7.16 7.25
CA LEU A 242 -10.77 -5.78 6.83
C LEU A 242 -9.67 -5.18 5.93
N LYS A 243 -8.40 -5.31 6.35
CA LYS A 243 -7.25 -4.85 5.54
C LYS A 243 -7.16 -5.58 4.19
N LEU A 244 -7.47 -6.88 4.17
CA LEU A 244 -7.47 -7.70 2.95
C LEU A 244 -8.61 -7.28 2.00
N ALA A 245 -9.82 -7.09 2.51
CA ALA A 245 -10.95 -6.57 1.72
C ALA A 245 -10.60 -5.20 1.11
N ALA A 246 -9.90 -4.35 1.86
CA ALA A 246 -9.43 -3.07 1.36
C ALA A 246 -8.36 -3.22 0.26
N ARG A 247 -7.43 -4.17 0.41
CA ARG A 247 -6.37 -4.48 -0.56
C ARG A 247 -6.91 -5.08 -1.86
N LEU A 248 -7.97 -5.87 -1.80
CA LEU A 248 -8.60 -6.47 -2.99
C LEU A 248 -9.66 -5.56 -3.64
N CYS A 249 -10.02 -4.45 -2.99
CA CYS A 249 -11.01 -3.47 -3.46
C CYS A 249 -12.46 -3.95 -3.50
N HIS A 250 -12.83 -4.93 -2.66
CA HIS A 250 -14.21 -5.40 -2.51
C HIS A 250 -15.02 -4.44 -1.64
N ALA A 251 -15.56 -3.38 -2.24
CA ALA A 251 -16.27 -2.32 -1.52
C ALA A 251 -17.50 -2.83 -0.75
N LYS A 252 -18.23 -3.83 -1.26
CA LYS A 252 -19.42 -4.38 -0.57
C LYS A 252 -19.02 -5.18 0.67
N LEU A 253 -18.05 -6.08 0.54
CA LEU A 253 -17.52 -6.84 1.67
C LEU A 253 -16.87 -5.91 2.70
N PHE A 254 -16.13 -4.90 2.26
CA PHE A 254 -15.56 -3.88 3.16
C PHE A 254 -16.65 -3.12 3.94
N ASN A 255 -17.71 -2.68 3.26
CA ASN A 255 -18.87 -2.02 3.89
C ASN A 255 -19.60 -2.97 4.86
N PHE A 256 -19.74 -4.25 4.50
CA PHE A 256 -20.33 -5.25 5.37
C PHE A 256 -19.53 -5.38 6.67
N ILE A 257 -18.21 -5.62 6.57
CA ILE A 257 -17.32 -5.82 7.73
C ILE A 257 -17.37 -4.60 8.67
N LEU A 258 -17.34 -3.38 8.14
CA LEU A 258 -17.39 -2.17 8.96
C LEU A 258 -18.73 -1.96 9.69
N ASN A 259 -19.83 -2.45 9.13
CA ASN A 259 -21.16 -2.30 9.71
C ASN A 259 -21.54 -3.43 10.67
N ILE A 260 -20.64 -4.38 10.90
CA ILE A 260 -20.84 -5.45 11.88
C ILE A 260 -21.00 -4.83 13.28
N LYS A 261 -22.14 -5.09 13.91
CA LYS A 261 -22.49 -4.59 15.24
C LYS A 261 -21.59 -5.23 16.29
N GLY A 262 -21.08 -4.42 17.21
CA GLY A 262 -20.27 -4.91 18.33
C GLY A 262 -18.81 -5.24 18.00
N VAL A 263 -18.41 -5.23 16.72
CA VAL A 263 -17.02 -5.40 16.28
C VAL A 263 -16.43 -4.06 15.83
N TYR A 264 -16.92 -3.53 14.71
CA TYR A 264 -16.47 -2.24 14.16
C TYR A 264 -17.51 -1.15 14.36
N CYS A 265 -18.81 -1.47 14.32
CA CYS A 265 -19.88 -0.51 14.52
C CYS A 265 -20.48 -0.67 15.92
N HIS A 266 -20.41 0.40 16.72
CA HIS A 266 -21.01 0.50 18.04
C HIS A 266 -22.07 1.61 18.01
N LEU A 267 -23.33 1.25 18.29
CA LEU A 267 -24.38 2.25 18.46
C LEU A 267 -24.22 2.89 19.84
N ASN A 268 -23.92 4.19 19.86
CA ASN A 268 -23.91 4.97 21.08
C ASN A 268 -25.22 5.75 21.21
N GLU A 269 -25.76 5.73 22.43
CA GLU A 269 -26.96 6.43 22.90
C GLU A 269 -28.26 5.84 22.33
N HIS A 270 -29.13 5.31 23.21
CA HIS A 270 -30.41 4.64 22.90
C HIS A 270 -31.58 5.64 22.79
N HIS A 271 -31.41 6.72 22.04
CA HIS A 271 -32.41 7.80 21.94
C HIS A 271 -33.33 7.67 20.71
N GLY A 272 -33.22 6.59 19.94
CA GLY A 272 -34.02 6.29 18.77
C GLY A 272 -33.62 7.17 17.57
N MET A 273 -34.14 8.40 17.52
CA MET A 273 -33.96 9.30 16.37
C MET A 273 -32.56 9.94 16.30
N PHE A 274 -31.82 9.95 17.42
CA PHE A 274 -30.48 10.55 17.53
C PHE A 274 -29.36 9.52 17.67
N ASP A 275 -29.65 8.25 17.38
CA ASP A 275 -28.67 7.18 17.47
C ASP A 275 -27.59 7.42 16.41
N HIS A 276 -26.37 7.66 16.86
CA HIS A 276 -25.23 7.87 15.98
C HIS A 276 -24.33 6.63 16.02
N PRO A 277 -24.10 5.94 14.88
CA PRO A 277 -23.17 4.83 14.83
C PRO A 277 -21.75 5.37 15.05
N SER A 278 -21.08 4.86 16.06
CA SER A 278 -19.65 5.08 16.29
C SER A 278 -18.86 3.91 15.70
N TYR A 279 -17.80 4.22 14.95
CA TYR A 279 -16.99 3.20 14.28
C TYR A 279 -15.61 3.11 14.93
N ASP A 280 -15.11 1.88 15.11
CA ASP A 280 -13.71 1.66 15.44
C ASP A 280 -12.84 1.95 14.21
N ILE A 281 -11.86 2.84 14.40
CA ILE A 281 -10.95 3.34 13.36
C ILE A 281 -9.51 2.87 13.55
N THR A 282 -9.26 1.96 14.52
CA THR A 282 -7.92 1.45 14.86
C THR A 282 -7.18 0.91 13.64
N GLU A 283 -7.79 0.03 12.84
CA GLU A 283 -7.17 -0.53 11.64
C GLU A 283 -7.18 0.42 10.43
N ILE A 284 -8.16 1.34 10.40
CA ILE A 284 -8.32 2.27 9.28
C ILE A 284 -7.22 3.33 9.30
N ASP A 285 -6.94 3.85 10.49
CA ASP A 285 -6.08 5.01 10.69
C ASP A 285 -4.69 4.63 11.25
N SER A 286 -3.64 5.05 10.54
CA SER A 286 -2.23 4.99 10.96
C SER A 286 -1.94 5.77 12.25
N ALA A 287 -2.69 6.82 12.56
CA ALA A 287 -2.54 7.58 13.79
C ALA A 287 -3.24 6.93 15.00
N ALA A 288 -4.19 6.01 14.76
CA ALA A 288 -4.96 5.32 15.79
C ALA A 288 -4.28 4.02 16.26
N THR A 289 -3.46 3.38 15.42
CA THR A 289 -2.74 2.12 15.68
C THR A 289 -1.63 2.21 16.74
N CYS A 290 -1.27 3.42 17.20
CA CYS A 290 -0.28 3.57 18.25
C CYS A 290 -0.83 3.01 19.57
N PRO A 291 -0.18 2.01 20.21
CA PRO A 291 -0.71 1.39 21.40
C PRO A 291 -0.94 2.45 22.46
N ALA A 292 -2.22 2.68 22.76
CA ALA A 292 -2.61 3.22 24.04
C ALA A 292 -1.98 2.26 25.05
N ASN A 293 -0.91 2.75 25.70
CA ASN A 293 -0.31 2.17 26.89
C ASN A 293 -1.38 1.37 27.62
N LYS A 294 -1.18 0.05 27.79
CA LYS A 294 -2.02 -0.84 28.60
C LYS A 294 -2.59 0.02 29.71
N GLN A 295 -3.90 0.27 29.69
CA GLN A 295 -4.51 0.87 30.87
C GLN A 295 -4.10 -0.06 32.00
N PRO A 296 -3.39 0.42 33.04
CA PRO A 296 -3.14 -0.42 34.19
C PRO A 296 -4.51 -0.87 34.68
N GLU A 297 -4.66 -2.16 34.94
CA GLU A 297 -5.85 -2.92 35.39
C GLU A 297 -6.47 -2.35 36.69
N SER A 298 -6.81 -1.08 36.70
CA SER A 298 -7.18 -0.29 37.87
C SER A 298 -8.50 0.45 37.68
N VAL A 299 -9.03 0.51 36.45
CA VAL A 299 -10.36 1.10 36.17
C VAL A 299 -11.46 0.04 36.08
N GLN A 300 -11.10 -1.23 35.86
CA GLN A 300 -12.04 -2.36 35.91
C GLN A 300 -12.18 -2.96 37.32
N ALA A 301 -11.24 -2.67 38.23
CA ALA A 301 -11.29 -3.05 39.63
C ALA A 301 -12.15 -2.10 40.51
N LEU A 302 -12.46 -0.89 40.03
CA LEU A 302 -13.25 0.09 40.80
C LEU A 302 -14.77 -0.15 40.74
N ARG A 303 -15.24 -1.08 39.90
CA ARG A 303 -16.66 -1.44 39.79
C ARG A 303 -17.08 -2.55 40.78
N ASN A 304 -16.11 -3.25 41.38
CA ASN A 304 -16.34 -4.43 42.23
C ASN A 304 -15.89 -4.25 43.70
N GLN A 305 -15.86 -3.02 44.22
CA GLN A 305 -15.60 -2.79 45.65
C GLN A 305 -16.77 -2.03 46.30
N VAL A 306 -17.81 -2.78 46.65
CA VAL A 306 -18.75 -2.43 47.73
C VAL A 306 -18.82 -3.62 48.70
N ALA A 307 -18.17 -3.44 49.86
CA ALA A 307 -18.30 -4.18 51.14
C ALA A 307 -17.54 -5.54 51.30
N PRO A 308 -17.22 -5.99 52.54
CA PRO A 308 -15.98 -5.59 53.23
C PRO A 308 -15.14 -6.75 53.84
N ALA A 309 -13.88 -6.41 54.13
CA ALA A 309 -12.96 -6.89 55.19
C ALA A 309 -12.63 -8.40 55.35
N GLY A 310 -11.36 -8.73 55.11
CA GLY A 310 -10.65 -9.93 55.59
C GLY A 310 -9.13 -9.77 55.37
N GLU A 311 -8.35 -10.00 56.43
CA GLU A 311 -6.89 -9.75 56.58
C GLU A 311 -5.96 -10.74 55.81
N PRO A 312 -4.63 -10.45 55.71
CA PRO A 312 -3.76 -10.96 54.66
C PRO A 312 -2.96 -12.22 55.02
N GLY A 313 -2.67 -13.03 54.01
CA GLY A 313 -1.73 -14.15 54.08
C GLY A 313 -0.60 -14.00 53.06
N GLU A 314 0.64 -14.05 53.56
CA GLU A 314 1.91 -13.88 52.86
C GLU A 314 2.29 -15.02 51.90
N ASN A 315 3.36 -14.71 51.13
CA ASN A 315 4.33 -15.57 50.43
C ASN A 315 4.11 -15.68 48.92
N SER A 316 5.11 -15.64 48.06
CA SER A 316 6.55 -15.31 48.08
C SER A 316 7.02 -15.76 46.69
N GLY A 317 7.93 -15.08 46.00
CA GLY A 317 8.47 -15.66 44.76
C GLY A 317 9.02 -14.69 43.74
N THR A 318 10.04 -13.93 44.13
CA THR A 318 10.96 -13.26 43.22
C THR A 318 11.54 -14.23 42.19
N SER A 319 11.34 -13.93 40.90
CA SER A 319 12.27 -14.34 39.85
C SER A 319 12.58 -13.14 38.95
N ASN A 320 13.74 -12.54 39.22
CA ASN A 320 14.40 -11.56 38.38
C ASN A 320 14.78 -12.19 37.03
N GLY A 321 13.91 -12.01 36.02
CA GLY A 321 14.26 -12.18 34.62
C GLY A 321 14.67 -10.83 34.04
N LYS A 322 15.96 -10.69 33.72
CA LYS A 322 16.55 -9.52 33.06
C LYS A 322 15.68 -9.05 31.89
N VAL A 323 15.30 -7.78 31.93
CA VAL A 323 14.69 -7.03 30.83
C VAL A 323 15.73 -6.90 29.71
N GLY A 324 15.78 -7.92 28.85
CA GLY A 324 16.44 -7.87 27.55
C GLY A 324 15.57 -7.09 26.60
N GLY A 325 16.16 -6.10 25.91
CA GLY A 325 15.46 -5.23 24.98
C GLY A 325 14.73 -6.03 23.91
N CYS A 326 13.42 -5.80 23.79
CA CYS A 326 12.64 -6.24 22.64
C CYS A 326 12.92 -5.32 21.45
N LEU A 327 14.03 -5.60 20.77
CA LEU A 327 14.11 -5.41 19.33
C LEU A 327 13.53 -6.68 18.69
N SER A 328 12.21 -6.81 18.72
CA SER A 328 11.47 -7.89 18.06
C SER A 328 10.74 -7.33 16.86
N ASP A 329 10.91 -8.04 15.74
CA ASP A 329 10.46 -7.74 14.39
C ASP A 329 9.01 -7.24 14.27
N TRP A 330 8.86 -6.04 13.73
CA TRP A 330 7.57 -5.43 13.39
C TRP A 330 7.17 -5.86 11.97
N HIS A 331 6.49 -7.00 11.83
CA HIS A 331 5.74 -7.37 10.63
C HIS A 331 4.23 -7.27 10.96
N GLY A 332 3.57 -6.14 10.67
CA GLY A 332 2.11 -5.97 10.93
C GLY A 332 1.47 -4.57 10.69
N ASP A 333 2.24 -3.49 10.56
CA ASP A 333 1.67 -2.12 10.67
C ASP A 333 1.41 -1.40 9.33
N LYS A 334 0.51 -1.89 8.46
CA LYS A 334 -0.07 -1.05 7.38
C LYS A 334 -1.53 -0.74 7.71
N SER A 335 -1.87 0.54 7.77
CA SER A 335 -3.27 0.97 7.93
C SER A 335 -4.04 0.83 6.61
N VAL A 336 -5.38 0.74 6.69
CA VAL A 336 -6.23 0.70 5.48
C VAL A 336 -5.97 1.91 4.58
N LEU A 337 -5.81 3.10 5.16
CA LEU A 337 -5.48 4.32 4.41
C LEU A 337 -4.16 4.22 3.64
N GLU A 338 -3.15 3.59 4.23
CA GLU A 338 -1.87 3.35 3.54
C GLU A 338 -2.02 2.34 2.40
N ILE A 339 -2.76 1.25 2.63
CA ILE A 339 -3.07 0.25 1.61
C ILE A 339 -3.77 0.91 0.42
N LEU A 340 -4.82 1.71 0.65
CA LEU A 340 -5.57 2.40 -0.40
C LEU A 340 -4.69 3.32 -1.27
N TYR A 341 -3.67 3.93 -0.67
CA TYR A 341 -2.73 4.77 -1.41
C TYR A 341 -1.76 3.96 -2.29
N GLU A 342 -1.30 2.79 -1.83
CA GLU A 342 -0.42 1.89 -2.60
C GLU A 342 -1.12 1.34 -3.86
N LEU A 343 -2.44 1.16 -3.80
CA LEU A 343 -3.23 0.65 -4.91
C LEU A 343 -3.37 1.64 -6.07
N ALA A 344 -3.74 1.14 -7.25
CA ALA A 344 -4.07 1.98 -8.41
C ALA A 344 -5.29 2.87 -8.11
N PRO A 345 -5.32 4.12 -8.62
CA PRO A 345 -6.39 5.08 -8.33
C PRO A 345 -7.78 4.53 -8.63
N GLU A 346 -7.96 3.94 -9.82
CA GLU A 346 -9.23 3.39 -10.29
C GLU A 346 -9.80 2.33 -9.34
N LYS A 347 -8.95 1.49 -8.75
CA LYS A 347 -9.37 0.43 -7.83
C LYS A 347 -9.68 0.95 -6.42
N SER A 348 -9.00 2.00 -5.97
CA SER A 348 -9.16 2.55 -4.61
C SER A 348 -10.42 3.41 -4.41
N ILE A 349 -10.98 3.97 -5.48
CA ILE A 349 -12.11 4.92 -5.44
C ILE A 349 -13.37 4.32 -4.78
N PRO A 350 -13.81 3.08 -5.07
CA PRO A 350 -14.98 2.48 -4.43
C PRO A 350 -14.90 2.42 -2.90
N ILE A 351 -13.72 2.18 -2.34
CA ILE A 351 -13.53 2.17 -0.87
C ILE A 351 -13.43 3.59 -0.33
N LEU A 352 -12.79 4.50 -1.06
CA LEU A 352 -12.70 5.92 -0.67
C LEU A 352 -14.07 6.61 -0.64
N LYS A 353 -15.02 6.14 -1.45
CA LYS A 353 -16.45 6.54 -1.44
C LYS A 353 -17.17 6.18 -0.13
N HIS A 354 -16.64 5.25 0.66
CA HIS A 354 -17.28 4.81 1.90
C HIS A 354 -17.37 5.96 2.93
N PRO A 355 -18.54 6.19 3.56
CA PRO A 355 -18.76 7.35 4.43
C PRO A 355 -17.81 7.39 5.63
N VAL A 356 -17.49 6.25 6.24
CA VAL A 356 -16.56 6.19 7.38
C VAL A 356 -15.15 6.67 6.97
N VAL A 357 -14.65 6.21 5.82
CA VAL A 357 -13.30 6.58 5.33
C VAL A 357 -13.27 8.06 4.95
N ARG A 358 -14.32 8.54 4.28
CA ARG A 358 -14.49 9.97 3.94
C ARG A 358 -14.51 10.83 5.19
N ASN A 359 -15.32 10.49 6.20
CA ASN A 359 -15.45 11.26 7.43
C ASN A 359 -14.14 11.27 8.23
N VAL A 360 -13.39 10.16 8.23
CA VAL A 360 -12.05 10.09 8.84
C VAL A 360 -11.09 11.06 8.15
N LEU A 361 -11.09 11.13 6.82
CA LEU A 361 -10.25 12.05 6.04
C LEU A 361 -10.65 13.52 6.27
N GLU A 362 -11.95 13.79 6.38
CA GLU A 362 -12.48 15.13 6.67
C GLU A 362 -12.14 15.55 8.11
N ALA A 363 -12.24 14.66 9.10
CA ALA A 363 -11.84 14.93 10.48
C ALA A 363 -10.34 15.26 10.60
N LYS A 364 -9.51 14.54 9.85
CA LYS A 364 -8.07 14.80 9.75
C LYS A 364 -7.73 16.15 9.10
N PHE A 365 -8.62 16.71 8.28
CA PHE A 365 -8.34 17.87 7.45
C PHE A 365 -7.77 19.05 8.24
N TRP A 366 -8.47 19.55 9.26
CA TRP A 366 -8.08 20.81 9.92
C TRP A 366 -6.70 20.76 10.58
N ASN A 367 -6.34 19.63 11.19
CA ASN A 367 -5.05 19.49 11.85
C ASN A 367 -3.91 19.38 10.82
N TYR A 368 -4.03 18.47 9.85
CA TYR A 368 -2.97 18.27 8.86
C TYR A 368 -2.90 19.40 7.83
N PHE A 369 -4.00 20.10 7.54
CA PHE A 369 -4.02 21.28 6.68
C PHE A 369 -3.15 22.40 7.27
N ARG A 370 -3.24 22.65 8.59
CA ARG A 370 -2.39 23.64 9.26
C ARG A 370 -0.91 23.28 9.16
N TRP A 371 -0.56 22.01 9.35
CA TRP A 371 0.81 21.52 9.17
C TRP A 371 1.27 21.63 7.72
N SER A 372 0.41 21.28 6.75
CA SER A 372 0.70 21.42 5.32
C SER A 372 0.98 22.87 4.92
N VAL A 373 0.20 23.84 5.43
CA VAL A 373 0.44 25.27 5.19
C VAL A 373 1.79 25.70 5.77
N CYS A 374 2.15 25.24 6.96
CA CYS A 374 3.45 25.52 7.57
C CYS A 374 4.60 24.94 6.75
N CYS A 375 4.46 23.70 6.26
CA CYS A 375 5.43 23.07 5.37
C CYS A 375 5.53 23.80 4.02
N LEU A 376 4.40 24.19 3.42
CA LEU A 376 4.37 24.97 2.19
C LEU A 376 5.18 26.26 2.34
N PHE A 377 4.93 27.00 3.44
CA PHE A 377 5.66 28.23 3.73
C PHE A 377 7.16 27.96 3.93
N TYR A 378 7.53 26.88 4.63
CA TYR A 378 8.92 26.46 4.76
C TYR A 378 9.60 26.24 3.41
N PHE A 379 9.07 25.35 2.57
CA PHE A 379 9.69 25.03 1.28
C PHE A 379 9.69 26.23 0.32
N ALA A 380 8.65 27.08 0.36
CA ALA A 380 8.62 28.31 -0.40
C ALA A 380 9.72 29.30 0.04
N MET A 381 9.94 29.47 1.35
CA MET A 381 11.05 30.27 1.88
C MET A 381 12.41 29.68 1.52
N MET A 382 12.53 28.34 1.51
CA MET A 382 13.78 27.68 1.17
C MET A 382 14.15 27.86 -0.30
N ILE A 383 13.18 27.92 -1.22
CA ILE A 383 13.43 28.23 -2.64
C ILE A 383 13.72 29.72 -2.85
N SER A 384 13.07 30.61 -2.12
CA SER A 384 13.29 32.05 -2.27
C SER A 384 14.68 32.49 -1.80
N LEU A 385 15.29 31.78 -0.86
CA LEU A 385 16.64 32.03 -0.33
C LEU A 385 17.75 31.99 -1.43
N PRO A 386 17.92 30.90 -2.21
CA PRO A 386 18.86 30.86 -3.34
C PRO A 386 18.55 31.89 -4.43
N ILE A 387 17.27 32.18 -4.70
CA ILE A 387 16.88 33.22 -5.68
C ILE A 387 17.34 34.60 -5.20
N PHE A 388 17.15 34.89 -3.91
CA PHE A 388 17.63 36.13 -3.30
C PHE A 388 19.17 36.21 -3.35
N PHE A 389 19.88 35.13 -3.04
CA PHE A 389 21.33 35.06 -3.18
C PHE A 389 21.79 35.36 -4.62
N ALA A 390 21.18 34.71 -5.62
CA ALA A 390 21.48 34.98 -7.03
C ALA A 390 21.27 36.46 -7.39
N SER A 391 20.16 37.06 -6.93
CA SER A 391 19.86 38.47 -7.18
C SER A 391 20.88 39.43 -6.54
N SER A 392 21.35 39.11 -5.33
CA SER A 392 22.38 39.90 -4.64
C SER A 392 23.74 39.82 -5.35
N LYS A 393 24.10 38.63 -5.85
CA LYS A 393 25.32 38.41 -6.63
C LYS A 393 25.32 39.24 -7.93
N ILE A 394 24.19 39.27 -8.63
CA ILE A 394 24.02 40.04 -9.89
C ILE A 394 24.13 41.55 -9.62
N GLN A 395 23.43 42.07 -8.61
CA GLN A 395 23.47 43.50 -8.29
C GLN A 395 24.88 43.98 -7.97
N VAL A 396 25.64 43.17 -7.25
CA VAL A 396 27.04 43.46 -6.96
C VAL A 396 27.90 43.41 -8.21
N MET A 397 27.75 42.39 -9.05
CA MET A 397 28.54 42.28 -10.29
C MET A 397 28.32 43.52 -11.17
N CYS A 398 27.07 43.97 -11.30
CA CYS A 398 26.74 45.22 -11.98
C CYS A 398 27.37 46.44 -11.32
N TYR A 399 27.41 46.52 -9.98
CA TYR A 399 28.08 47.61 -9.28
C TYR A 399 29.59 47.62 -9.50
N LYS A 400 30.27 46.46 -9.48
CA LYS A 400 31.71 46.37 -9.80
C LYS A 400 31.98 46.86 -11.22
N LEU A 401 31.20 46.39 -12.20
CA LEU A 401 31.31 46.84 -13.60
C LEU A 401 31.04 48.36 -13.75
N LEU A 402 30.08 48.90 -13.01
CA LEU A 402 29.74 50.34 -13.03
C LEU A 402 30.81 51.19 -12.31
N SER A 403 31.35 50.69 -11.21
CA SER A 403 32.45 51.30 -10.43
C SER A 403 33.77 51.30 -11.21
N GLU A 404 34.00 50.31 -12.07
CA GLU A 404 35.20 50.25 -12.91
C GLU A 404 35.12 51.25 -14.07
N GLN A 405 33.90 51.60 -14.52
CA GLN A 405 33.67 52.65 -15.51
C GLN A 405 33.71 54.08 -14.93
N ILE A 406 33.30 54.26 -13.67
CA ILE A 406 33.29 55.56 -12.99
C ILE A 406 34.47 55.55 -12.02
N ALA A 407 35.64 56.04 -12.46
CA ALA A 407 36.88 56.05 -11.69
C ALA A 407 36.85 57.00 -10.48
N THR A 408 35.93 56.81 -9.54
CA THR A 408 35.85 57.57 -8.30
C THR A 408 35.57 56.70 -7.07
N SER A 409 36.50 56.83 -6.12
CA SER A 409 36.43 56.55 -4.68
C SER A 409 36.66 55.13 -4.14
N ASP A 410 37.43 55.11 -3.06
CA ASP A 410 37.92 53.95 -2.30
C ASP A 410 36.85 52.89 -2.00
N PRO A 411 37.06 51.62 -2.40
CA PRO A 411 36.14 50.51 -2.14
C PRO A 411 36.09 50.05 -0.67
N SER A 412 36.83 50.72 0.23
CA SER A 412 37.10 50.25 1.60
C SER A 412 36.08 50.68 2.67
N LYS A 413 35.15 51.60 2.37
CA LYS A 413 34.22 52.16 3.38
C LYS A 413 32.78 51.64 3.34
N CYS A 414 32.43 50.78 2.40
CA CYS A 414 31.11 50.14 2.36
C CYS A 414 31.25 48.66 2.78
N PRO A 415 30.39 48.13 3.69
CA PRO A 415 30.44 46.72 4.11
C PRO A 415 29.88 45.82 3.00
N PHE A 416 30.58 45.75 1.88
CA PHE A 416 30.14 45.05 0.68
C PHE A 416 30.23 43.52 0.81
N TRP A 417 31.19 43.06 1.62
CA TRP A 417 31.35 41.66 2.02
C TRP A 417 30.11 41.14 2.78
N TYR A 418 29.41 42.01 3.53
CA TYR A 418 28.21 41.65 4.27
C TYR A 418 27.08 41.17 3.33
N PHE A 419 26.94 41.79 2.16
CA PHE A 419 25.92 41.41 1.17
C PHE A 419 26.22 40.08 0.46
N TYR A 420 27.47 39.60 0.51
CA TYR A 420 27.85 38.29 -0.02
C TYR A 420 27.78 37.18 1.03
N VAL A 421 28.44 37.42 2.16
CA VAL A 421 28.70 36.39 3.17
C VAL A 421 27.42 36.03 3.93
N VAL A 422 26.55 37.00 4.21
CA VAL A 422 25.32 36.72 5.00
C VAL A 422 24.32 35.86 4.22
N PRO A 423 23.94 36.18 2.96
CA PRO A 423 23.02 35.33 2.21
C PRO A 423 23.61 33.95 1.89
N GLU A 424 24.92 33.87 1.70
CA GLU A 424 25.60 32.59 1.47
C GLU A 424 25.58 31.69 2.72
N ILE A 425 25.88 32.22 3.91
CA ILE A 425 25.76 31.47 5.17
C ILE A 425 24.30 31.02 5.38
N GLN A 426 23.33 31.84 5.01
CA GLN A 426 21.91 31.46 5.04
C GLN A 426 21.59 30.31 4.09
N VAL A 427 22.14 30.33 2.86
CA VAL A 427 21.98 29.23 1.90
C VAL A 427 22.70 27.96 2.37
N LEU A 428 23.88 28.09 2.97
CA LEU A 428 24.63 26.95 3.50
C LEU A 428 23.89 26.28 4.67
N THR A 429 23.44 27.06 5.65
CA THR A 429 22.64 26.55 6.78
C THR A 429 21.33 25.91 6.32
N ALA A 430 20.66 26.53 5.34
CA ALA A 430 19.50 25.96 4.67
C ALA A 430 19.82 24.63 3.97
N SER A 431 20.93 24.55 3.23
CA SER A 431 21.33 23.35 2.50
C SER A 431 21.61 22.15 3.42
N ILE A 432 22.27 22.39 4.56
CA ILE A 432 22.53 21.36 5.58
C ILE A 432 21.21 20.86 6.17
N GLY A 433 20.28 21.77 6.48
CA GLY A 433 18.95 21.40 6.97
C GLY A 433 18.18 20.51 5.98
N ILE A 434 18.23 20.82 4.68
CA ILE A 434 17.57 20.02 3.64
C ILE A 434 18.24 18.65 3.48
N VAL A 435 19.58 18.57 3.53
CA VAL A 435 20.30 17.29 3.49
C VAL A 435 19.90 16.41 4.68
N CYS A 436 19.87 16.97 5.89
CA CYS A 436 19.42 16.21 7.06
C CYS A 436 17.97 15.71 6.87
N PHE A 437 17.07 16.57 6.39
CA PHE A 437 15.68 16.19 6.13
C PHE A 437 15.55 15.15 5.01
N SER A 438 16.33 15.26 3.92
CA SER A 438 16.31 14.30 2.81
C SER A 438 16.87 12.94 3.24
N VAL A 439 17.92 12.92 4.08
CA VAL A 439 18.47 11.69 4.66
C VAL A 439 17.47 11.04 5.62
N ILE A 440 16.83 11.81 6.52
CA ILE A 440 15.80 11.27 7.43
C ILE A 440 14.64 10.65 6.64
N THR A 441 14.16 11.35 5.60
CA THR A 441 13.06 10.82 4.77
C THR A 441 13.48 9.59 3.95
N LEU A 442 14.73 9.49 3.49
CA LEU A 442 15.24 8.28 2.83
C LEU A 442 15.40 7.12 3.81
N LEU A 443 16.03 7.34 4.96
CA LEU A 443 16.23 6.31 5.99
C LEU A 443 14.90 5.74 6.52
N SER A 444 13.87 6.58 6.63
CA SER A 444 12.52 6.14 7.00
C SER A 444 11.88 5.17 5.99
N GLU A 445 12.38 5.13 4.74
CA GLU A 445 11.82 4.33 3.65
C GLU A 445 12.57 3.01 3.42
N ILE A 446 13.87 2.94 3.73
CA ILE A 446 14.70 1.72 3.57
C ILE A 446 14.05 0.46 4.18
N PRO A 447 13.57 0.47 5.44
CA PRO A 447 12.91 -0.72 6.00
C PRO A 447 11.58 -1.04 5.34
N ARG A 448 10.96 -0.10 4.61
CA ARG A 448 9.70 -0.30 3.87
C ARG A 448 9.95 -0.88 2.48
N CYS A 449 11.05 -0.50 1.82
CA CYS A 449 11.47 -1.09 0.54
C CYS A 449 11.88 -2.56 0.67
N GLN A 450 12.51 -2.94 1.79
CA GLN A 450 12.89 -4.34 2.05
C GLN A 450 11.68 -5.28 2.20
N LYS A 451 10.49 -4.74 2.49
CA LYS A 451 9.22 -5.49 2.63
C LYS A 451 8.45 -5.67 1.31
N GLY A 452 9.13 -5.58 0.15
CA GLY A 452 8.55 -5.99 -1.15
C GLY A 452 7.52 -5.04 -1.78
N SER A 453 7.33 -3.82 -1.25
CA SER A 453 6.47 -2.82 -1.91
C SER A 453 7.25 -2.12 -3.02
N HIS A 454 7.13 -2.63 -4.26
CA HIS A 454 7.86 -2.17 -5.44
C HIS A 454 7.51 -0.73 -5.91
N ARG A 455 6.54 -0.06 -5.29
CA ARG A 455 6.13 1.30 -5.68
C ARG A 455 6.60 2.30 -4.64
N THR A 456 7.83 2.80 -4.83
CA THR A 456 8.41 3.87 -4.01
C THR A 456 7.47 5.07 -3.93
N ARG A 457 6.92 5.26 -2.74
CA ARG A 457 5.93 6.28 -2.41
C ARG A 457 6.54 7.68 -2.55
N HIS A 458 5.89 8.55 -3.33
CA HIS A 458 6.34 9.92 -3.64
C HIS A 458 7.77 10.02 -4.19
N TRP A 459 8.21 9.03 -4.98
CA TRP A 459 9.60 8.99 -5.48
C TRP A 459 10.01 10.25 -6.25
N MET A 460 9.10 10.85 -7.04
CA MET A 460 9.41 12.08 -7.79
C MET A 460 9.72 13.26 -6.87
N PHE A 461 8.94 13.42 -5.80
CA PHE A 461 9.17 14.46 -4.79
C PHE A 461 10.48 14.22 -4.04
N ARG A 462 10.72 12.98 -3.59
CA ARG A 462 11.95 12.63 -2.86
C ARG A 462 13.19 12.78 -3.74
N LEU A 463 13.13 12.36 -5.00
CA LEU A 463 14.23 12.50 -5.95
C LEU A 463 14.54 13.98 -6.24
N SER A 464 13.50 14.80 -6.45
CA SER A 464 13.63 16.25 -6.61
C SER A 464 14.24 16.91 -5.38
N LEU A 465 13.82 16.51 -4.18
CA LEU A 465 14.35 17.02 -2.92
C LEU A 465 15.83 16.65 -2.69
N VAL A 466 16.21 15.40 -3.02
CA VAL A 466 17.60 14.93 -2.93
C VAL A 466 18.46 15.65 -3.97
N GLY A 467 17.98 15.77 -5.21
CA GLY A 467 18.67 16.53 -6.26
C GLY A 467 18.87 17.98 -5.87
N TYR A 468 17.84 18.62 -5.30
CA TYR A 468 17.93 19.98 -4.78
C TYR A 468 18.99 20.13 -3.68
N ALA A 469 19.02 19.19 -2.72
CA ALA A 469 20.00 19.17 -1.64
C ALA A 469 21.45 19.03 -2.17
N ILE A 470 21.67 18.11 -3.11
CA ILE A 470 22.98 17.87 -3.72
C ILE A 470 23.44 19.10 -4.52
N CYS A 471 22.56 19.69 -5.33
CA CYS A 471 22.91 20.87 -6.11
C CYS A 471 23.24 22.10 -5.24
N LEU A 472 22.50 22.34 -4.15
CA LEU A 472 22.77 23.45 -3.25
C LEU A 472 24.07 23.27 -2.45
N THR A 473 24.33 22.05 -1.98
CA THR A 473 25.58 21.76 -1.27
C THR A 473 26.78 21.85 -2.21
N ALA A 474 26.69 21.28 -3.41
CA ALA A 474 27.73 21.40 -4.44
C ALA A 474 27.98 22.86 -4.83
N SER A 475 26.92 23.67 -4.99
CA SER A 475 27.01 25.10 -5.27
C SER A 475 27.72 25.86 -4.15
N SER A 476 27.36 25.57 -2.89
CA SER A 476 27.99 26.20 -1.72
C SER A 476 29.48 25.82 -1.66
N ILE A 477 29.81 24.54 -1.78
CA ILE A 477 31.21 24.07 -1.78
C ILE A 477 32.02 24.74 -2.90
N TRP A 478 31.46 24.82 -4.11
CA TRP A 478 32.12 25.44 -5.26
C TRP A 478 32.41 26.92 -5.03
N TYR A 479 31.52 27.63 -4.35
CA TYR A 479 31.71 29.03 -3.99
C TYR A 479 32.90 29.21 -3.01
N TRP A 480 33.03 28.35 -1.99
CA TRP A 480 34.14 28.41 -1.03
C TRP A 480 35.51 28.16 -1.67
N PHE A 481 35.56 27.36 -2.74
CA PHE A 481 36.78 27.15 -3.53
C PHE A 481 37.08 28.28 -4.54
N GLY A 482 36.33 29.38 -4.49
CA GLY A 482 36.52 30.54 -5.37
C GLY A 482 35.97 30.35 -6.79
N GLY A 483 35.13 29.35 -6.99
CA GLY A 483 34.53 29.07 -8.29
C GLY A 483 33.38 30.03 -8.63
N THR A 484 33.34 30.51 -9.87
CA THR A 484 32.32 31.47 -10.36
C THR A 484 31.12 30.81 -11.04
N ALA A 485 31.09 29.48 -11.14
CA ALA A 485 30.08 28.76 -11.91
C ALA A 485 28.70 28.74 -11.21
N ASP A 486 27.76 29.51 -11.75
CA ASP A 486 26.40 29.65 -11.19
C ASP A 486 25.39 28.60 -11.69
N TYR A 487 25.82 27.72 -12.61
CA TYR A 487 24.93 26.73 -13.22
C TYR A 487 24.32 25.77 -12.20
N LEU A 488 25.08 25.36 -11.17
CA LEU A 488 24.60 24.47 -10.10
C LEU A 488 23.52 25.12 -9.24
N LEU A 489 23.61 26.43 -9.01
CA LEU A 489 22.59 27.19 -8.28
C LEU A 489 21.28 27.25 -9.06
N ILE A 490 21.36 27.52 -10.37
CA ILE A 490 20.19 27.58 -11.26
C ILE A 490 19.49 26.22 -11.34
N ILE A 491 20.27 25.15 -11.56
CA ILE A 491 19.75 23.78 -11.60
C ILE A 491 19.14 23.40 -10.25
N GLY A 492 19.77 23.79 -9.14
CA GLY A 492 19.21 23.60 -7.80
C GLY A 492 17.84 24.26 -7.64
N VAL A 493 17.70 25.54 -7.98
CA VAL A 493 16.40 26.25 -7.89
C VAL A 493 15.32 25.55 -8.72
N LEU A 494 15.64 25.12 -9.94
CA LEU A 494 14.70 24.39 -10.80
C LEU A 494 14.27 23.05 -10.19
N LEU A 495 15.21 22.29 -9.61
CA LEU A 495 14.94 21.03 -8.91
C LEU A 495 14.15 21.24 -7.61
N GLY A 496 14.17 22.44 -7.02
CA GLY A 496 13.40 22.78 -5.83
C GLY A 496 11.91 22.96 -6.12
N ILE A 497 11.51 23.50 -7.28
CA ILE A 497 10.11 23.87 -7.59
C ILE A 497 9.09 22.71 -7.39
N PRO A 498 9.36 21.47 -7.83
CA PRO A 498 8.44 20.35 -7.61
C PRO A 498 8.14 20.08 -6.14
N SER A 499 9.05 20.43 -5.22
CA SER A 499 8.84 20.28 -3.78
C SER A 499 7.73 21.20 -3.25
N VAL A 500 7.61 22.42 -3.79
CA VAL A 500 6.53 23.35 -3.42
C VAL A 500 5.20 22.91 -4.03
N ILE A 501 5.22 22.43 -5.28
CA ILE A 501 4.02 21.89 -5.95
C ILE A 501 3.41 20.72 -5.16
N PHE A 502 4.24 19.88 -4.53
CA PHE A 502 3.75 18.78 -3.70
C PHE A 502 2.85 19.25 -2.54
N PHE A 503 3.21 20.35 -1.87
CA PHE A 503 2.42 20.89 -0.75
C PHE A 503 1.21 21.73 -1.19
N PHE A 504 1.06 22.02 -2.49
CA PHE A 504 -0.17 22.62 -3.04
C PHE A 504 -1.29 21.58 -3.29
N ARG A 505 -0.99 20.28 -3.27
CA ARG A 505 -1.95 19.19 -3.48
C ARG A 505 -3.12 19.13 -2.48
N PRO A 506 -3.01 19.57 -1.22
CA PRO A 506 -4.14 19.51 -0.30
C PRO A 506 -5.21 20.60 -0.53
N TYR A 507 -4.90 21.62 -1.33
CA TYR A 507 -5.80 22.74 -1.59
C TYR A 507 -6.75 22.40 -2.74
N GLU A 508 -8.04 22.56 -2.52
CA GLU A 508 -9.09 22.14 -3.46
C GLU A 508 -8.93 22.74 -4.86
N GLY A 509 -8.76 24.07 -4.96
CA GLY A 509 -8.61 24.74 -6.25
C GLY A 509 -7.34 24.35 -7.03
N PHE A 510 -6.21 24.17 -6.33
CA PHE A 510 -4.93 23.84 -6.97
C PHE A 510 -4.77 22.35 -7.27
N SER A 511 -5.29 21.49 -6.40
CA SER A 511 -5.18 20.04 -6.57
C SER A 511 -5.86 19.55 -7.83
N PHE A 512 -7.04 20.09 -8.14
CA PHE A 512 -7.76 19.81 -9.38
C PHE A 512 -6.85 20.01 -10.59
N PHE A 513 -6.25 21.20 -10.67
CA PHE A 513 -5.38 21.59 -11.76
C PHE A 513 -4.16 20.66 -11.86
N PHE A 514 -3.51 20.36 -10.74
CA PHE A 514 -2.32 19.51 -10.74
C PHE A 514 -2.62 18.04 -11.11
N VAL A 515 -3.74 17.49 -10.66
CA VAL A 515 -4.15 16.11 -11.02
C VAL A 515 -4.36 16.00 -12.53
N ILE A 516 -5.09 16.96 -13.10
CA ILE A 516 -5.35 16.99 -14.54
C ILE A 516 -4.04 17.24 -15.29
N LEU A 517 -3.28 18.26 -14.91
CA LEU A 517 -2.01 18.60 -15.55
C LEU A 517 -1.04 17.41 -15.56
N HIS A 518 -0.89 16.72 -14.43
CA HIS A 518 0.03 15.58 -14.32
C HIS A 518 -0.43 14.39 -15.17
N ARG A 519 -1.74 14.08 -15.16
CA ARG A 519 -2.30 13.00 -15.99
C ARG A 519 -2.20 13.32 -17.49
N VAL A 520 -2.36 14.59 -17.84
CA VAL A 520 -2.20 15.07 -19.21
C VAL A 520 -0.72 15.00 -19.62
N LEU A 521 0.19 15.56 -18.83
CA LEU A 521 1.61 15.65 -19.17
C LEU A 521 2.29 14.27 -19.26
N LEU A 522 1.99 13.34 -18.34
CA LEU A 522 2.61 12.01 -18.30
C LEU A 522 1.84 10.92 -19.07
N GLY A 523 0.60 11.19 -19.50
CA GLY A 523 -0.19 10.26 -20.31
C GLY A 523 0.25 10.28 -21.76
N ASP A 524 -0.54 10.93 -22.61
CA ASP A 524 -0.34 10.90 -24.06
C ASP A 524 0.60 12.00 -24.57
N MET A 525 0.78 13.11 -23.82
CA MET A 525 1.68 14.19 -24.22
C MET A 525 3.13 13.73 -24.37
N PHE A 526 3.59 12.73 -23.62
CA PHE A 526 4.95 12.21 -23.77
C PHE A 526 5.17 11.52 -25.13
N ARG A 527 4.17 10.77 -25.61
CA ARG A 527 4.22 10.14 -26.95
C ARG A 527 4.23 11.20 -28.05
N PHE A 528 3.41 12.24 -27.90
CA PHE A 528 3.39 13.37 -28.84
C PHE A 528 4.66 14.23 -28.77
N ALA A 529 5.22 14.44 -27.58
CA ALA A 529 6.47 15.15 -27.40
C ALA A 529 7.63 14.41 -28.10
N PHE A 530 7.63 13.07 -28.07
CA PHE A 530 8.60 12.27 -28.82
C PHE A 530 8.45 12.45 -30.34
N LEU A 531 7.22 12.42 -30.86
CA LEU A 531 6.95 12.69 -32.28
C LEU A 531 7.36 14.10 -32.68
N MET A 532 7.10 15.10 -31.84
CA MET A 532 7.48 16.49 -32.08
C MET A 532 9.00 16.67 -32.01
N ALA A 533 9.68 16.03 -31.06
CA ALA A 533 11.15 16.01 -30.99
C ALA A 533 11.77 15.36 -32.23
N TYR A 534 11.18 14.27 -32.74
CA TYR A 534 11.64 13.64 -33.99
C TYR A 534 11.47 14.58 -35.20
N ALA A 535 10.30 15.21 -35.34
CA ALA A 535 10.05 16.19 -36.40
C ALA A 535 11.00 17.39 -36.32
N LEU A 536 11.29 17.87 -35.10
CA LEU A 536 12.23 18.95 -34.84
C LEU A 536 13.66 18.56 -35.23
N LEU A 537 14.13 17.36 -34.87
CA LEU A 537 15.46 16.87 -35.22
C LEU A 537 15.60 16.68 -36.74
N PHE A 538 14.57 16.15 -37.41
CA PHE A 538 14.58 15.98 -38.86
C PHE A 538 14.61 17.32 -39.61
N SER A 539 13.76 18.27 -39.19
CA SER A 539 13.76 19.63 -39.74
C SER A 539 15.10 20.34 -39.51
N SER A 540 15.66 20.20 -38.30
CA SER A 540 16.97 20.75 -37.95
C SER A 540 18.12 20.16 -38.78
N LEU A 541 18.12 18.84 -39.04
CA LEU A 541 19.10 18.21 -39.91
C LEU A 541 18.99 18.74 -41.34
N THR A 542 17.77 18.83 -41.86
CA THR A 542 17.51 19.32 -43.22
C THR A 542 17.98 20.77 -43.37
N MET A 543 17.71 21.61 -42.38
CA MET A 543 18.16 23.01 -42.35
C MET A 543 19.68 23.13 -42.25
N THR A 544 20.31 22.30 -41.43
CA THR A 544 21.78 22.25 -41.36
C THR A 544 22.38 21.92 -42.73
N ILE A 545 21.77 21.02 -43.50
CA ILE A 545 22.21 20.68 -44.87
C ILE A 545 22.00 21.83 -45.85
N VAL A 546 20.86 22.53 -45.77
CA VAL A 546 20.57 23.70 -46.63
C VAL A 546 21.59 24.82 -46.39
N PHE A 547 21.92 25.08 -45.12
CA PHE A 547 22.91 26.10 -44.73
C PHE A 547 24.37 25.64 -44.87
N ALA A 548 24.64 24.33 -44.95
CA ALA A 548 25.99 23.79 -45.17
C ALA A 548 26.51 24.01 -46.61
N ARG A 549 25.63 24.35 -47.56
CA ARG A 549 26.02 24.74 -48.93
C ARG A 549 26.63 26.15 -49.03
N PHE A 550 26.78 26.85 -47.91
CA PHE A 550 27.30 28.20 -47.85
C PHE A 550 28.84 28.19 -47.75
N ASP A 551 29.53 28.70 -48.77
CA ASP A 551 30.98 28.83 -48.80
C ASP A 551 31.46 29.92 -47.81
N GLY A 552 32.01 29.49 -46.67
CA GLY A 552 32.94 30.28 -45.85
C GLY A 552 32.39 31.04 -44.64
N HIS A 553 31.10 31.40 -44.60
CA HIS A 553 30.49 32.08 -43.44
C HIS A 553 29.08 31.56 -43.14
N SER A 554 28.96 30.32 -42.70
CA SER A 554 27.66 29.82 -42.22
C SER A 554 27.21 30.60 -40.97
N PRO A 555 25.94 31.06 -40.91
CA PRO A 555 25.42 31.70 -39.71
C PRO A 555 25.57 30.74 -38.52
N THR A 556 26.08 31.27 -37.40
CA THR A 556 26.42 30.46 -36.21
C THR A 556 25.25 29.66 -35.65
N GLU A 557 24.03 30.01 -36.05
CA GLU A 557 22.77 29.42 -35.63
C GLU A 557 22.51 28.02 -36.24
N PHE A 558 22.98 27.77 -37.48
CA PHE A 558 22.70 26.51 -38.21
C PHE A 558 23.93 25.63 -38.42
N ARG A 559 25.04 25.91 -37.72
CA ARG A 559 26.30 25.16 -37.88
C ARG A 559 26.24 23.74 -37.31
N ASP A 560 25.64 23.59 -36.13
CA ASP A 560 25.54 22.31 -35.41
C ASP A 560 24.07 21.87 -35.36
N ILE A 561 23.82 20.56 -35.44
CA ILE A 561 22.46 20.01 -35.32
C ILE A 561 21.79 20.47 -34.01
N PHE A 562 22.53 20.53 -32.90
CA PHE A 562 21.97 20.98 -31.62
C PHE A 562 21.58 22.47 -31.62
N ARG A 563 22.42 23.34 -32.21
CA ARG A 563 22.12 24.78 -32.33
C ARG A 563 20.96 25.02 -33.29
N SER A 564 20.99 24.34 -34.44
CA SER A 564 19.92 24.33 -35.42
C SER A 564 18.59 23.87 -34.81
N SER A 565 18.60 22.86 -33.94
CA SER A 565 17.40 22.37 -33.25
C SER A 565 16.82 23.41 -32.29
N ILE A 566 17.69 24.13 -31.55
CA ILE A 566 17.27 25.25 -30.70
C ILE A 566 16.69 26.39 -31.55
N THR A 567 17.34 26.75 -32.65
CA THR A 567 16.85 27.83 -33.54
C THR A 567 15.54 27.43 -34.22
N MET A 568 15.40 26.20 -34.71
CA MET A 568 14.14 25.67 -35.27
C MET A 568 13.02 25.62 -34.23
N PHE A 569 13.33 25.29 -32.97
CA PHE A 569 12.36 25.32 -31.88
C PHE A 569 11.93 26.75 -31.54
N ARG A 570 12.87 27.69 -31.54
CA ARG A 570 12.58 29.13 -31.35
C ARG A 570 11.70 29.66 -32.48
N LEU A 571 11.99 29.30 -33.73
CA LEU A 571 11.17 29.64 -34.89
C LEU A 571 9.77 29.02 -34.81
N LEU A 572 9.64 27.77 -34.35
CA LEU A 572 8.34 27.10 -34.17
C LEU A 572 7.43 27.84 -33.18
N ILE A 573 8.00 28.35 -32.08
CA ILE A 573 7.25 29.09 -31.05
C ILE A 573 7.06 30.57 -31.42
N GLY A 574 7.83 31.08 -32.38
CA GLY A 574 7.83 32.49 -32.78
C GLY A 574 8.72 33.39 -31.91
N LEU A 575 9.75 32.82 -31.26
CA LEU A 575 10.75 33.56 -30.48
C LEU A 575 11.86 34.19 -31.32
N THR A 576 12.01 33.76 -32.57
CA THR A 576 13.01 34.27 -33.53
C THR A 576 12.27 34.70 -34.79
N GLU A 577 12.68 35.84 -35.35
CA GLU A 577 12.13 36.35 -36.61
C GLU A 577 12.52 35.43 -37.76
N ALA A 578 11.62 35.27 -38.74
CA ALA A 578 11.86 34.42 -39.91
C ALA A 578 12.95 34.97 -40.84
N ASP A 579 13.48 36.17 -40.55
CA ASP A 579 14.48 36.89 -41.33
C ASP A 579 15.77 36.07 -41.49
N VAL A 580 16.15 35.29 -40.47
CA VAL A 580 17.32 34.41 -40.49
C VAL A 580 17.24 33.35 -41.60
N LEU A 581 16.04 33.01 -42.09
CA LEU A 581 15.86 32.04 -43.18
C LEU A 581 16.13 32.64 -44.56
N TYR A 582 16.07 33.97 -44.71
CA TYR A 582 16.36 34.65 -45.98
C TYR A 582 17.86 34.72 -46.27
N ASP A 583 18.70 34.56 -45.24
CA ASP A 583 20.16 34.48 -45.37
C ASP A 583 20.64 33.15 -45.96
N ALA A 584 19.74 32.19 -46.20
CA ALA A 584 20.06 30.93 -46.85
C ALA A 584 20.49 31.13 -48.32
N PRO A 585 21.40 30.29 -48.86
CA PRO A 585 21.80 30.38 -50.26
C PRO A 585 20.62 30.20 -51.23
N GLU A 586 19.63 29.40 -50.82
CA GLU A 586 18.35 29.24 -51.50
C GLU A 586 17.20 29.55 -50.52
N PRO A 587 16.77 30.83 -50.42
CA PRO A 587 15.81 31.25 -49.40
C PRO A 587 14.43 30.62 -49.62
N TRP A 588 14.04 30.40 -50.88
CA TRP A 588 12.77 29.75 -51.22
C TRP A 588 12.68 28.31 -50.66
N LEU A 589 13.78 27.55 -50.72
CA LEU A 589 13.84 26.17 -50.21
C LEU A 589 13.75 26.15 -48.68
N ALA A 590 14.46 27.05 -48.00
CA ALA A 590 14.41 27.17 -46.54
C ALA A 590 13.00 27.54 -46.05
N ILE A 591 12.33 28.51 -46.71
CA ILE A 591 10.97 28.93 -46.35
C ILE A 591 9.96 27.80 -46.56
N ILE A 592 10.05 27.05 -47.65
CA ILE A 592 9.15 25.91 -47.91
C ILE A 592 9.34 24.82 -46.85
N LEU A 593 10.59 24.46 -46.53
CA LEU A 593 10.90 23.46 -45.51
C LEU A 593 10.41 23.88 -44.13
N PHE A 594 10.60 25.15 -43.76
CA PHE A 594 10.07 25.71 -42.53
C PHE A 594 8.54 25.70 -42.51
N GLY A 595 7.89 26.13 -43.59
CA GLY A 595 6.43 26.11 -43.72
C GLY A 595 5.83 24.70 -43.58
N MET A 596 6.47 23.70 -44.20
CA MET A 596 6.07 22.30 -44.05
C MET A 596 6.26 21.79 -42.62
N PHE A 597 7.38 22.13 -41.98
CA PHE A 597 7.63 21.77 -40.58
C PHE A 597 6.60 22.43 -39.64
N VAL A 598 6.31 23.72 -39.81
CA VAL A 598 5.32 24.45 -39.03
C VAL A 598 3.93 23.83 -39.21
N LEU A 599 3.52 23.51 -40.44
CA LEU A 599 2.23 22.88 -40.71
C LEU A 599 2.12 21.52 -40.02
N ILE A 600 3.13 20.66 -40.18
CA ILE A 600 3.17 19.34 -39.54
C ILE A 600 3.14 19.48 -38.02
N ALA A 601 3.95 20.37 -37.45
CA ALA A 601 4.02 20.60 -36.00
C ALA A 601 2.69 21.12 -35.44
N HIS A 602 2.03 22.07 -36.11
CA HIS A 602 0.73 22.59 -35.67
C HIS A 602 -0.38 21.55 -35.76
N VAL A 603 -0.41 20.74 -36.83
CA VAL A 603 -1.35 19.63 -36.96
C VAL A 603 -1.13 18.59 -35.86
N LEU A 604 0.13 18.22 -35.58
CA LEU A 604 0.46 17.29 -34.49
C LEU A 604 0.04 17.85 -33.11
N LEU A 605 0.30 19.14 -32.84
CA LEU A 605 -0.07 19.79 -31.59
C LEU A 605 -1.60 19.88 -31.42
N LEU A 606 -2.33 20.28 -32.45
CA LEU A 606 -3.79 20.39 -32.41
C LEU A 606 -4.48 19.02 -32.26
N ASN A 607 -4.04 18.02 -33.04
CA ASN A 607 -4.61 16.67 -32.96
C ASN A 607 -4.35 16.04 -31.57
N ALA A 608 -3.16 16.25 -31.01
CA ALA A 608 -2.82 15.81 -29.66
C ALA A 608 -3.69 16.52 -28.60
N LEU A 609 -3.82 17.85 -28.68
CA LEU A 609 -4.57 18.64 -27.71
C LEU A 609 -6.05 18.25 -27.69
N ILE A 610 -6.69 18.13 -28.86
CA ILE A 610 -8.12 17.83 -28.99
C ILE A 610 -8.43 16.40 -28.52
N ALA A 611 -7.66 15.40 -28.98
CA ALA A 611 -7.89 14.00 -28.64
C ALA A 611 -7.69 13.76 -27.13
N GLN A 612 -6.66 14.38 -26.55
CA GLN A 612 -6.28 14.11 -25.18
C GLN A 612 -7.18 14.85 -24.18
N MET A 613 -7.39 16.16 -24.34
CA MET A 613 -8.19 16.97 -23.40
C MET A 613 -9.61 16.43 -23.28
N THR A 614 -10.23 16.07 -24.40
CA THR A 614 -11.64 15.64 -24.43
C THR A 614 -11.82 14.30 -23.68
N HIS A 615 -10.97 13.31 -23.97
CA HIS A 615 -11.09 11.99 -23.34
C HIS A 615 -10.69 11.99 -21.86
N THR A 616 -9.63 12.74 -21.49
CA THR A 616 -9.23 12.80 -20.07
C THR A 616 -10.22 13.58 -19.22
N ILE A 617 -10.74 14.71 -19.69
CA ILE A 617 -11.71 15.50 -18.89
C ILE A 617 -13.00 14.71 -18.67
N ALA A 618 -13.52 14.03 -19.70
CA ALA A 618 -14.72 13.21 -19.57
C ALA A 618 -14.58 12.15 -18.47
N ASN A 619 -13.50 11.36 -18.50
CA ASN A 619 -13.27 10.28 -17.53
C ASN A 619 -12.90 10.79 -16.13
N ILE A 620 -12.19 11.92 -16.03
CA ILE A 620 -11.78 12.49 -14.73
C ILE A 620 -12.94 13.18 -14.02
N SER A 621 -13.83 13.85 -14.77
CA SER A 621 -14.89 14.69 -14.19
C SER A 621 -15.84 13.95 -13.25
N GLN A 622 -16.12 12.67 -13.50
CA GLN A 622 -17.06 11.87 -12.70
C GLN A 622 -16.50 11.47 -11.32
N ASP A 623 -15.19 11.24 -11.21
CA ASP A 623 -14.53 10.77 -9.97
C ASP A 623 -13.58 11.80 -9.36
N LEU A 624 -13.68 13.05 -9.81
CA LEU A 624 -12.73 14.12 -9.50
C LEU A 624 -12.53 14.33 -8.00
N GLU A 625 -13.63 14.33 -7.23
CA GLU A 625 -13.61 14.50 -5.78
C GLU A 625 -12.74 13.42 -5.11
N PHE A 626 -12.78 12.18 -5.61
CA PHE A 626 -12.03 11.06 -5.05
C PHE A 626 -10.55 11.09 -5.42
N TYR A 627 -10.22 11.52 -6.64
CA TYR A 627 -8.83 11.81 -6.99
C TYR A 627 -8.24 12.89 -6.08
N PHE A 628 -9.00 13.94 -5.79
CA PHE A 628 -8.60 14.97 -4.85
C PHE A 628 -8.42 14.45 -3.42
N MET A 629 -9.39 13.68 -2.90
CA MET A 629 -9.27 13.07 -1.57
C MET A 629 -8.04 12.17 -1.45
N ARG A 630 -7.72 11.42 -2.50
CA ARG A 630 -6.51 10.58 -2.56
C ARG A 630 -5.22 11.40 -2.55
N GLU A 631 -5.15 12.50 -3.29
CA GLU A 631 -3.98 13.40 -3.28
C GLU A 631 -3.78 14.06 -1.91
N ARG A 632 -4.88 14.43 -1.23
CA ARG A 632 -4.86 14.91 0.16
C ARG A 632 -4.33 13.85 1.12
N LEU A 633 -4.86 12.63 1.03
CA LEU A 633 -4.41 11.50 1.82
C LEU A 633 -2.91 11.26 1.66
N SER A 634 -2.39 11.37 0.43
CA SER A 634 -0.98 11.29 0.12
C SER A 634 -0.12 12.25 0.96
N VAL A 635 -0.53 13.51 1.04
CA VAL A 635 0.20 14.53 1.83
C VAL A 635 0.02 14.30 3.32
N TYR A 636 -1.16 13.88 3.78
CA TYR A 636 -1.39 13.60 5.20
C TYR A 636 -0.51 12.45 5.69
N LEU A 637 -0.50 11.32 4.98
CA LEU A 637 0.34 10.19 5.33
C LEU A 637 1.83 10.56 5.24
N PHE A 638 2.23 11.51 4.38
CA PHE A 638 3.61 12.01 4.32
C PHE A 638 3.95 12.85 5.56
N ILE A 639 3.03 13.71 5.99
CA ILE A 639 3.17 14.49 7.22
C ILE A 639 3.19 13.57 8.45
N GLU A 640 2.34 12.54 8.51
CA GLU A 640 2.33 11.54 9.59
C GLU A 640 3.66 10.79 9.70
N ALA A 641 4.23 10.39 8.56
CA ALA A 641 5.54 9.75 8.53
C ALA A 641 6.70 10.70 8.92
N SER A 642 6.52 12.01 8.70
CA SER A 642 7.55 13.03 8.99
C SER A 642 7.48 13.57 10.42
N LEU A 643 6.33 13.45 11.10
CA LEU A 643 6.13 13.96 12.46
C LEU A 643 6.69 12.98 13.51
N PRO A 644 7.28 13.48 14.61
CA PRO A 644 7.67 12.64 15.74
C PRO A 644 6.45 11.91 16.32
N SER A 645 6.63 10.65 16.73
CA SER A 645 5.54 9.77 17.20
C SER A 645 4.68 10.35 18.32
N SER A 646 5.19 11.29 19.13
CA SER A 646 4.44 11.99 20.17
C SER A 646 3.38 12.95 19.63
N SER A 647 3.65 13.58 18.49
CA SER A 647 2.76 14.56 17.85
C SER A 647 1.56 13.89 17.19
N ALA A 648 1.82 12.80 16.45
CA ALA A 648 0.78 11.97 15.83
C ALA A 648 -0.15 11.34 16.89
N ARG A 649 0.41 10.91 18.03
CA ARG A 649 -0.35 10.38 19.19
C ARG A 649 -1.37 11.37 19.77
N GLY A 650 -1.10 12.67 19.73
CA GLY A 650 -2.03 13.69 20.22
C GLY A 650 -3.27 13.84 19.33
N VAL A 651 -3.10 13.71 18.01
CA VAL A 651 -4.19 13.79 17.02
C VAL A 651 -5.06 12.53 17.08
N GLY A 652 -4.45 11.34 17.13
CA GLY A 652 -5.19 10.07 17.25
C GLY A 652 -6.01 9.99 18.54
N LYS A 653 -5.47 10.41 19.68
CA LYS A 653 -6.20 10.44 20.97
C LYS A 653 -7.37 11.42 21.00
N ALA A 654 -7.28 12.54 20.28
CA ALA A 654 -8.40 13.49 20.18
C ALA A 654 -9.54 12.90 19.34
N MET A 655 -9.20 12.09 18.33
CA MET A 655 -10.15 11.41 17.45
C MET A 655 -10.85 10.23 18.13
N SER A 656 -10.12 9.43 18.94
CA SER A 656 -10.69 8.29 19.66
C SER A 656 -11.55 8.65 20.88
N THR A 657 -11.38 9.84 21.47
CA THR A 657 -12.10 10.23 22.70
C THR A 657 -13.49 10.83 22.46
N GLY A 658 -14.11 10.61 21.28
CA GLY A 658 -15.44 11.16 20.93
C GLY A 658 -15.50 12.69 20.89
N ARG A 659 -14.36 13.36 21.12
CA ARG A 659 -14.26 14.81 21.29
C ARG A 659 -14.43 15.56 19.98
N PHE A 660 -14.29 14.88 18.84
CA PHE A 660 -14.61 15.41 17.51
C PHE A 660 -16.10 15.30 17.14
N VAL A 661 -16.88 14.39 17.74
CA VAL A 661 -18.33 14.31 17.50
C VAL A 661 -19.08 15.38 18.30
N ARG A 662 -18.53 15.85 19.44
CA ARG A 662 -19.17 16.86 20.31
C ARG A 662 -18.63 18.29 20.24
N LYS A 663 -17.68 18.64 19.37
CA LYS A 663 -17.16 20.01 19.32
C LYS A 663 -16.86 20.53 17.91
N ILE A 664 -17.89 21.12 17.32
CA ILE A 664 -17.74 22.29 16.42
C ILE A 664 -17.67 23.52 17.35
N GLU A 665 -16.59 23.66 18.11
CA GLU A 665 -16.28 24.91 18.80
C GLU A 665 -14.76 24.97 19.08
N PRO A 666 -14.09 26.10 18.78
CA PRO A 666 -12.65 26.17 18.73
C PRO A 666 -12.06 26.35 20.14
N ASP A 667 -12.10 25.30 20.96
CA ASP A 667 -11.48 25.37 22.28
C ASP A 667 -9.97 25.08 22.22
N LEU A 668 -9.27 26.20 22.17
CA LEU A 668 -7.88 26.44 22.45
C LEU A 668 -7.50 25.96 23.87
N SER A 669 -7.21 24.67 24.07
CA SER A 669 -6.28 24.22 25.12
C SER A 669 -6.05 22.72 25.07
N LEU A 670 -4.84 22.28 24.69
CA LEU A 670 -4.25 21.03 25.19
C LEU A 670 -2.75 20.92 24.87
N GLY A 671 -1.94 20.95 25.93
CA GLY A 671 -0.82 20.02 26.12
C GLY A 671 0.59 20.53 25.76
N LEU A 672 1.27 21.08 26.77
CA LEU A 672 2.58 21.73 26.76
C LEU A 672 3.78 21.08 26.02
N SER A 673 3.75 19.80 25.61
CA SER A 673 4.92 19.19 24.92
C SER A 673 4.93 19.45 23.40
N HIS A 674 3.75 19.64 22.81
CA HIS A 674 3.59 20.08 21.41
C HIS A 674 3.95 21.55 21.25
N GLY A 675 3.70 22.33 22.31
CA GLY A 675 4.04 23.74 22.41
C GLY A 675 5.53 23.98 22.21
N ILE A 676 6.41 23.14 22.75
CA ILE A 676 7.86 23.39 22.67
C ILE A 676 8.38 23.16 21.26
N VAL A 677 8.07 22.04 20.59
CA VAL A 677 8.56 21.79 19.21
C VAL A 677 7.89 22.73 18.20
N LYS A 678 6.58 22.97 18.34
CA LYS A 678 5.85 23.92 17.50
C LYS A 678 6.31 25.36 17.76
N SER A 679 6.58 25.73 19.00
CA SER A 679 7.15 27.04 19.37
C SER A 679 8.60 27.13 18.92
N LEU A 680 9.42 26.07 18.97
CA LEU A 680 10.80 26.11 18.48
C LEU A 680 10.83 26.22 16.96
N PHE A 681 9.96 25.48 16.26
CA PHE A 681 9.82 25.57 14.81
C PHE A 681 9.24 26.94 14.39
N LEU A 682 8.17 27.41 15.02
CA LEU A 682 7.63 28.75 14.79
C LEU A 682 8.62 29.84 15.21
N MET A 683 9.42 29.63 16.24
CA MET A 683 10.46 30.56 16.68
C MET A 683 11.57 30.60 15.65
N LEU A 684 12.12 29.46 15.19
CA LEU A 684 13.11 29.38 14.11
C LEU A 684 12.58 29.98 12.80
N MET A 685 11.31 29.76 12.48
CA MET A 685 10.63 30.37 11.34
C MET A 685 10.44 31.88 11.51
N SER A 686 10.04 32.33 12.69
CA SER A 686 9.92 33.76 13.00
C SER A 686 11.28 34.43 13.03
N LEU A 687 12.33 33.71 13.44
CA LEU A 687 13.71 34.18 13.49
C LEU A 687 14.22 34.30 12.06
N ASN A 688 14.03 33.26 11.23
CA ASN A 688 14.40 33.28 9.81
C ASN A 688 13.62 34.37 9.06
N TRP A 689 12.30 34.47 9.25
CA TRP A 689 11.46 35.53 8.68
C TRP A 689 11.84 36.93 9.18
N SER A 690 12.16 37.10 10.46
CA SER A 690 12.62 38.38 11.03
C SER A 690 13.96 38.78 10.44
N ILE A 691 14.90 37.83 10.33
CA ILE A 691 16.20 38.03 9.69
C ILE A 691 16.01 38.41 8.22
N GLN A 692 15.17 37.66 7.48
CA GLN A 692 14.83 37.94 6.09
C GLN A 692 14.16 39.31 5.91
N ARG A 693 13.17 39.65 6.74
CA ARG A 693 12.48 40.95 6.70
C ARG A 693 13.46 42.09 6.97
N ARG A 694 14.38 41.93 7.93
CA ARG A 694 15.43 42.91 8.21
C ARG A 694 16.41 43.03 7.05
N VAL A 695 16.80 41.94 6.41
CA VAL A 695 17.66 41.94 5.22
C VAL A 695 16.97 42.59 4.01
N ILE A 696 15.69 42.27 3.76
CA ILE A 696 14.88 42.89 2.69
C ILE A 696 14.70 44.39 2.94
N LEU A 697 14.41 44.79 4.18
CA LEU A 697 14.31 46.21 4.56
C LEU A 697 15.67 46.91 4.43
N LEU A 698 16.78 46.25 4.76
CA LEU A 698 18.13 46.78 4.55
C LEU A 698 18.41 46.96 3.06
N CYS A 699 18.11 45.96 2.23
CA CYS A 699 18.29 46.04 0.78
C CYS A 699 17.36 47.08 0.14
N ALA A 700 16.13 47.25 0.64
CA ALA A 700 15.20 48.29 0.21
C ALA A 700 15.68 49.69 0.63
N ALA A 701 16.24 49.82 1.84
CA ALA A 701 16.86 51.06 2.31
C ALA A 701 18.10 51.40 1.47
N VAL A 702 18.94 50.41 1.14
CA VAL A 702 20.10 50.57 0.25
C VAL A 702 19.64 50.94 -1.15
N ARG A 703 18.62 50.27 -1.72
CA ARG A 703 18.03 50.62 -3.02
C ARG A 703 17.46 52.04 -3.03
N ASN A 704 16.78 52.47 -1.97
CA ASN A 704 16.28 53.84 -1.83
C ASN A 704 17.43 54.85 -1.67
N SER A 705 18.50 54.48 -0.98
CA SER A 705 19.70 55.31 -0.85
C SER A 705 20.40 55.46 -2.21
N PHE A 706 20.50 54.39 -3.01
CA PHE A 706 20.97 54.43 -4.40
C PHE A 706 20.05 55.24 -5.33
N ARG A 707 18.73 55.21 -5.13
CA ARG A 707 17.76 56.00 -5.91
C ARG A 707 17.83 57.49 -5.58
N ASN A 708 18.28 57.85 -4.38
CA ASN A 708 18.53 59.23 -3.96
C ASN A 708 19.94 59.75 -4.34
N LEU A 709 20.84 58.85 -4.76
CA LEU A 709 22.21 59.16 -5.23
C LEU A 709 22.30 59.32 -6.76
N ARG A 710 21.25 58.92 -7.49
CA ARG A 710 21.05 59.14 -8.92
C ARG A 710 20.25 60.42 -9.12
#